data_AF-A0A5M8NXI7-F1
#
_entry.id   AF-A0A5M8NXI7-F1
#
_cell.length_a   1.000
_cell.length_b   1.000
_cell.length_c   1.000
_cell.angle_alpha   90.00
_cell.angle_beta   90.00
_cell.angle_gamma   90.00
#
_symmetry.space_group_name_H-M   'P 1'
#
loop_
_entity.id
_entity.type
_entity.pdbx_description
1 polymer ?
#
loop_
_entity_poly.entity_id
_entity_poly.type
_entity_poly.pdbx_seq_one_letter_code
_entity_poly.pdbx_strand_id
1 'polypeptide(L)'
;MKEILCLTSYPPRECGIATFSNDLIQSVHRKFGNSYSIKVCALESPAEKQVYSEPVKYTLNTSDASDYIRIGGTVNDDASISLVLIQHEFGLFDEQKSAFLHLVETIVKPVIIVFHTVLAHPEESFKQYLRKIAVACSEIIVMTQTSAHILQSDYQIANDKISVIPHGTHLVSHKDKKKLKEKYKVAGRCVLSTFGLLSSGKSIETTLDALPAIIKENPSVLFLIIGKTHPGVVKTEGERYREMLQAKIVERGLTDSVRFVNLYLDLPVLLEYLQLTDVYLFTSSDPNQAVSGTFVYALSCGCPIIATPIPHALELLKNNSGIIFDFKDSVQLAHATNRLLSNKKLASCMRIAGLQKTASTAWENSAIAYALLFNKKLDITASPVYSLPPLNTEHIKRMSRGFAMIQFSKGNRPDIKSGYTLDDNARALIALSQMYAERKDVSCETYIKTYLNFICHCLQTDGSFLNYVHKDILFTSQNEETGLEDSNGRAIMALGYFISYAGKFPDTWTLDAIRMIKQTFPMITRLQSPRSMAFAIKGLCCYWRKYPSPEICSFIKLLADRLINCYRQNKENKWSWFEAYLTYDNSVLPESLLYAYIATGDTVYKETAQESFDFLLEKTFTDDRIKVVSNQGWLQKEREGQTFGEQPIDVAGTVIALHTFYTVFKDEAYLAKQKTAFDWFLGNNHLHQIIYNPATGGCYDGLEENNINLNQGAESAVCYLTARLAMD
;
A
#
# COMPACT_ATOMS: atom_id res chain seq x y z
N MET A 1 23.83 -9.06 -1.10
CA MET A 1 22.54 -9.52 -1.67
C MET A 1 22.50 -11.04 -1.60
N LYS A 2 21.41 -11.63 -1.13
CA LYS A 2 21.22 -13.09 -1.02
C LYS A 2 20.39 -13.58 -2.21
N GLU A 3 20.84 -14.63 -2.89
CA GLU A 3 20.09 -15.21 -4.00
C GLU A 3 19.15 -16.32 -3.50
N ILE A 4 17.91 -16.29 -3.96
CA ILE A 4 16.88 -17.30 -3.68
C ILE A 4 16.50 -17.96 -4.99
N LEU A 5 16.60 -19.29 -5.07
CA LEU A 5 16.12 -20.02 -6.24
C LEU A 5 14.66 -20.44 -6.03
N CYS A 6 13.76 -19.99 -6.90
CA CYS A 6 12.34 -20.32 -6.89
C CYS A 6 12.04 -21.42 -7.93
N LEU A 7 11.72 -22.63 -7.47
CA LEU A 7 11.23 -23.73 -8.32
C LEU A 7 9.73 -23.59 -8.50
N THR A 8 9.30 -23.27 -9.72
CA THR A 8 7.89 -22.95 -9.99
C THR A 8 7.51 -23.03 -11.47
N SER A 9 6.20 -23.17 -11.75
CA SER A 9 5.67 -22.71 -13.04
C SER A 9 5.85 -21.18 -13.15
N TYR A 10 6.11 -20.66 -14.35
CA TYR A 10 6.44 -19.24 -14.54
C TYR A 10 5.95 -18.74 -15.91
N PRO A 11 5.55 -17.45 -16.05
CA PRO A 11 5.18 -16.88 -17.34
C PRO A 11 6.29 -17.11 -18.38
N PRO A 12 5.96 -17.37 -19.66
CA PRO A 12 4.67 -17.16 -20.30
C PRO A 12 3.64 -18.29 -20.14
N ARG A 13 3.91 -19.33 -19.34
CA ARG A 13 2.92 -20.36 -19.02
C ARG A 13 1.69 -19.73 -18.35
N GLU A 14 0.54 -19.84 -19.00
CA GLU A 14 -0.74 -19.33 -18.47
C GLU A 14 -1.28 -20.27 -17.39
N CYS A 15 -0.93 -19.99 -16.14
CA CYS A 15 -1.28 -20.77 -14.97
C CYS A 15 -1.40 -19.86 -13.75
N GLY A 16 -2.27 -20.22 -12.79
CA GLY A 16 -2.42 -19.44 -11.55
C GLY A 16 -1.14 -19.36 -10.71
N ILE A 17 -0.37 -20.44 -10.63
CA ILE A 17 0.89 -20.48 -9.87
C ILE A 17 1.99 -19.68 -10.58
N ALA A 18 2.00 -19.68 -11.91
CA ALA A 18 2.89 -18.82 -12.70
C ALA A 18 2.60 -17.34 -12.41
N THR A 19 1.33 -16.92 -12.40
CA THR A 19 0.93 -15.56 -12.03
C THR A 19 1.32 -15.24 -10.58
N PHE A 20 1.01 -16.12 -9.62
CA PHE A 20 1.38 -15.96 -8.21
C PHE A 20 2.89 -15.75 -8.02
N SER A 21 3.69 -16.59 -8.65
CA SER A 21 5.15 -16.57 -8.48
C SER A 21 5.76 -15.32 -9.07
N ASN A 22 5.28 -14.89 -10.24
CA ASN A 22 5.67 -13.62 -10.83
C ASN A 22 5.32 -12.44 -9.92
N ASP A 23 4.09 -12.38 -9.40
CA ASP A 23 3.69 -11.28 -8.51
C ASP A 23 4.52 -11.25 -7.22
N LEU A 24 4.80 -12.41 -6.62
CA LEU A 24 5.67 -12.53 -5.43
C LEU A 24 7.10 -12.06 -5.73
N ILE A 25 7.70 -12.57 -6.81
CA ILE A 25 9.08 -12.24 -7.21
C ILE A 25 9.22 -10.73 -7.47
N GLN A 26 8.29 -10.15 -8.23
CA GLN A 26 8.29 -8.73 -8.53
C GLN A 26 8.11 -7.88 -7.27
N SER A 27 7.29 -8.32 -6.33
CA SER A 27 7.03 -7.57 -5.09
C SER A 27 8.22 -7.62 -4.13
N VAL A 28 8.88 -8.77 -3.98
CA VAL A 28 10.13 -8.88 -3.22
C VAL A 28 11.23 -8.05 -3.89
N HIS A 29 11.35 -8.09 -5.22
CA HIS A 29 12.34 -7.28 -5.93
C HIS A 29 12.12 -5.77 -5.74
N ARG A 30 10.88 -5.30 -5.91
CA ARG A 30 10.56 -3.87 -5.73
C ARG A 30 10.78 -3.39 -4.31
N LYS A 31 10.48 -4.19 -3.28
CA LYS A 31 10.64 -3.77 -1.88
C LYS A 31 12.02 -4.04 -1.30
N PHE A 32 12.69 -5.10 -1.71
CA PHE A 32 13.90 -5.61 -1.07
C PHE A 32 14.98 -6.00 -2.08
N GLY A 33 15.00 -5.40 -3.27
CA GLY A 33 15.97 -5.69 -4.32
C GLY A 33 17.44 -5.47 -3.93
N ASN A 34 17.70 -4.67 -2.88
CA ASN A 34 19.04 -4.53 -2.29
C ASN A 34 19.43 -5.70 -1.37
N SER A 35 18.45 -6.40 -0.82
CA SER A 35 18.63 -7.53 0.10
C SER A 35 18.61 -8.86 -0.64
N TYR A 36 17.67 -9.05 -1.55
CA TYR A 36 17.35 -10.32 -2.19
C TYR A 36 17.30 -10.24 -3.71
N SER A 37 17.77 -11.31 -4.35
CA SER A 37 17.54 -11.58 -5.77
C SER A 37 16.86 -12.93 -5.90
N ILE A 38 15.64 -12.98 -6.44
CA ILE A 38 14.95 -14.27 -6.69
C ILE A 38 15.18 -14.68 -8.14
N LYS A 39 15.76 -15.85 -8.34
CA LYS A 39 15.99 -16.48 -9.65
C LYS A 39 15.01 -17.64 -9.84
N VAL A 40 14.63 -17.91 -11.08
CA VAL A 40 13.61 -18.94 -11.38
C VAL A 40 14.29 -20.22 -11.87
N CYS A 41 13.92 -21.34 -11.27
CA CYS A 41 14.03 -22.67 -11.86
C CYS A 41 12.66 -23.06 -12.40
N ALA A 42 12.47 -22.95 -13.72
CA ALA A 42 11.14 -23.12 -14.30
C ALA A 42 10.76 -24.60 -14.44
N LEU A 43 9.54 -24.93 -14.04
CA LEU A 43 8.97 -26.27 -14.21
C LEU A 43 8.40 -26.40 -15.62
N GLU A 44 8.97 -27.33 -16.38
CA GLU A 44 8.57 -27.66 -17.74
C GLU A 44 8.18 -29.14 -17.85
N SER A 45 7.46 -29.48 -18.91
CA SER A 45 7.27 -30.86 -19.36
C SER A 45 7.46 -30.91 -20.88
N PRO A 46 7.61 -32.10 -21.50
CA PRO A 46 7.75 -32.21 -22.95
C PRO A 46 6.60 -31.52 -23.72
N ALA A 47 5.41 -31.47 -23.12
CA ALA A 47 4.21 -30.85 -23.69
C ALA A 47 4.09 -29.33 -23.40
N GLU A 48 4.97 -28.77 -22.56
CA GLU A 48 4.83 -27.41 -22.01
C GLU A 48 6.14 -26.60 -21.98
N LYS A 49 7.02 -26.79 -22.96
CA LYS A 49 8.22 -25.96 -23.13
C LYS A 49 7.85 -24.51 -23.42
N GLN A 50 8.52 -23.57 -22.76
CA GLN A 50 8.28 -22.14 -22.93
C GLN A 50 9.49 -21.42 -23.51
N VAL A 51 9.23 -20.31 -24.19
CA VAL A 51 10.27 -19.34 -24.56
C VAL A 51 10.14 -18.14 -23.64
N TYR A 52 11.10 -17.98 -22.74
CA TYR A 52 11.09 -16.90 -21.76
C TYR A 52 11.67 -15.62 -22.34
N SER A 53 11.01 -14.48 -22.10
CA SER A 53 11.51 -13.17 -22.51
C SER A 53 12.79 -12.78 -21.76
N GLU A 54 12.85 -13.15 -20.48
CA GLU A 54 14.07 -13.08 -19.66
C GLU A 54 14.53 -14.51 -19.36
N PRO A 55 15.81 -14.86 -19.56
CA PRO A 55 16.29 -16.20 -19.30
C PRO A 55 16.05 -16.62 -17.85
N VAL A 56 15.34 -17.73 -17.67
CA VAL A 56 15.26 -18.42 -16.37
C VAL A 56 16.63 -19.01 -16.03
N LYS A 57 16.94 -19.14 -14.74
CA LYS A 57 18.27 -19.60 -14.30
C LYS A 57 18.45 -21.09 -14.60
N TYR A 58 17.43 -21.89 -14.32
CA TYR A 58 17.39 -23.32 -14.63
C TYR A 58 16.02 -23.74 -15.13
N THR A 59 15.95 -24.94 -15.70
CA THR A 59 14.71 -25.64 -16.03
C THR A 59 14.73 -27.04 -15.42
N LEU A 60 13.59 -27.46 -14.89
CA LEU A 60 13.33 -28.82 -14.39
C LEU A 60 12.22 -29.44 -15.23
N ASN A 61 12.54 -30.52 -15.93
CA ASN A 61 11.58 -31.36 -16.62
C ASN A 61 10.86 -32.26 -15.60
N THR A 62 9.62 -31.91 -15.25
CA THR A 62 8.87 -32.59 -14.19
C THR A 62 8.48 -34.02 -14.54
N SER A 63 8.55 -34.40 -15.83
CA SER A 63 8.26 -35.75 -16.32
C SER A 63 9.48 -36.69 -16.28
N ASP A 64 10.69 -36.20 -16.00
CA ASP A 64 11.93 -36.99 -16.03
C ASP A 64 12.57 -37.07 -14.63
N ALA A 65 12.53 -38.26 -14.02
CA ALA A 65 13.11 -38.52 -12.71
C ALA A 65 14.62 -38.19 -12.61
N SER A 66 15.38 -38.39 -13.70
CA SER A 66 16.82 -38.11 -13.71
C SER A 66 17.13 -36.62 -13.64
N ASP A 67 16.19 -35.80 -14.12
CA ASP A 67 16.33 -34.34 -14.15
C ASP A 67 16.23 -33.73 -12.75
N TYR A 68 15.46 -34.35 -11.84
CA TYR A 68 15.43 -33.98 -10.42
C TYR A 68 16.81 -34.18 -9.77
N ILE A 69 17.49 -35.31 -10.04
CA ILE A 69 18.83 -35.58 -9.51
C ILE A 69 19.83 -34.56 -10.06
N ARG A 70 19.78 -34.30 -11.37
CA ARG A 70 20.63 -33.29 -12.03
C ARG A 70 20.44 -31.92 -11.40
N ILE A 71 19.19 -31.47 -11.24
CA ILE A 71 18.86 -30.17 -10.67
C ILE A 71 19.26 -30.11 -9.20
N GLY A 72 19.06 -31.16 -8.40
CA GLY A 72 19.53 -31.22 -7.02
C GLY A 72 21.04 -31.01 -6.91
N GLY A 73 21.82 -31.70 -7.75
CA GLY A 73 23.28 -31.51 -7.84
C GLY A 73 23.66 -30.09 -8.26
N THR A 74 23.08 -29.58 -9.34
CA THR A 74 23.35 -28.22 -9.85
C THR A 74 23.00 -27.15 -8.80
N VAL A 75 21.88 -27.32 -8.09
CA VAL A 75 21.46 -26.43 -7.01
C VAL A 75 22.47 -26.48 -5.88
N ASN A 76 22.95 -27.66 -5.47
CA ASN A 76 23.93 -27.77 -4.40
C ASN A 76 25.29 -27.16 -4.77
N ASP A 77 25.74 -27.34 -6.02
CA ASP A 77 27.04 -26.84 -6.50
C ASP A 77 27.07 -25.31 -6.72
N ASP A 78 25.93 -24.66 -6.93
CA ASP A 78 25.88 -23.21 -7.17
C ASP A 78 25.98 -22.39 -5.87
N ALA A 79 27.18 -21.98 -5.49
CA ALA A 79 27.44 -21.18 -4.29
C ALA A 79 26.68 -19.84 -4.20
N SER A 80 26.11 -19.31 -5.30
CA SER A 80 25.33 -18.07 -5.26
C SER A 80 23.97 -18.23 -4.57
N ILE A 81 23.36 -19.42 -4.67
CA ILE A 81 22.03 -19.70 -4.09
C ILE A 81 22.17 -19.87 -2.58
N SER A 82 21.46 -19.04 -1.83
CA SER A 82 21.42 -19.10 -0.36
C SER A 82 20.23 -19.91 0.17
N LEU A 83 19.11 -19.93 -0.56
CA LEU A 83 17.85 -20.57 -0.15
C LEU A 83 17.08 -21.06 -1.37
N VAL A 84 16.31 -22.13 -1.21
CA VAL A 84 15.43 -22.67 -2.25
C VAL A 84 13.96 -22.49 -1.83
N LEU A 85 13.17 -21.82 -2.67
CA LEU A 85 11.73 -21.64 -2.51
C LEU A 85 11.01 -22.52 -3.53
N ILE A 86 10.09 -23.39 -3.11
CA ILE A 86 9.38 -24.30 -4.01
C ILE A 86 7.89 -23.98 -3.98
N GLN A 87 7.30 -23.74 -5.14
CA GLN A 87 5.85 -23.60 -5.29
C GLN A 87 5.25 -24.98 -5.54
N HIS A 88 4.50 -25.49 -4.57
CA HIS A 88 3.97 -26.84 -4.61
C HIS A 88 2.46 -26.86 -4.83
N GLU A 89 2.08 -27.57 -5.88
CA GLU A 89 0.72 -28.02 -6.17
C GLU A 89 0.85 -29.47 -6.67
N PHE A 90 -0.12 -30.33 -6.33
CA PHE A 90 0.02 -31.76 -6.54
C PHE A 90 0.19 -32.14 -8.02
N GLY A 91 -0.54 -31.47 -8.92
CA GLY A 91 -0.42 -31.66 -10.36
C GLY A 91 0.94 -31.27 -10.96
N LEU A 92 1.76 -30.45 -10.30
CA LEU A 92 3.09 -30.07 -10.80
C LEU A 92 4.13 -31.20 -10.69
N PHE A 93 3.98 -32.09 -9.71
CA PHE A 93 4.97 -33.13 -9.39
C PHE A 93 4.38 -34.55 -9.39
N ASP A 94 3.13 -34.71 -9.86
CA ASP A 94 2.35 -35.95 -9.73
C ASP A 94 3.02 -37.15 -10.41
N GLU A 95 3.59 -36.94 -11.61
CA GLU A 95 4.27 -37.97 -12.40
C GLU A 95 5.52 -38.53 -11.72
N GLN A 96 6.20 -37.74 -10.88
CA GLN A 96 7.52 -38.05 -10.33
C GLN A 96 7.62 -37.72 -8.83
N LYS A 97 6.58 -38.06 -8.05
CA LYS A 97 6.51 -37.77 -6.59
C LYS A 97 7.73 -38.25 -5.80
N SER A 98 8.21 -39.46 -6.10
CA SER A 98 9.39 -40.02 -5.42
C SER A 98 10.67 -39.25 -5.75
N ALA A 99 10.85 -38.84 -7.00
CA ALA A 99 11.99 -38.04 -7.43
C ALA A 99 11.94 -36.62 -6.84
N PHE A 100 10.74 -36.03 -6.74
CA PHE A 100 10.55 -34.75 -6.05
C PHE A 100 10.90 -34.83 -4.56
N LEU A 101 10.41 -35.85 -3.85
CA LEU A 101 10.79 -36.05 -2.44
C LEU A 101 12.31 -36.20 -2.29
N HIS A 102 12.93 -37.01 -3.16
CA HIS A 102 14.39 -37.18 -3.16
C HIS A 102 15.14 -35.86 -3.41
N LEU A 103 14.65 -35.02 -4.32
CA LEU A 103 15.21 -33.67 -4.54
C LEU A 103 15.16 -32.84 -3.25
N VAL A 104 14.01 -32.80 -2.57
CA VAL A 104 13.88 -32.02 -1.31
C VAL A 104 14.78 -32.59 -0.21
N GLU A 105 14.93 -33.91 -0.11
CA GLU A 105 15.79 -34.58 0.87
C GLU A 105 17.30 -34.38 0.61
N THR A 106 17.70 -34.06 -0.63
CA THR A 106 19.11 -33.97 -1.05
C THR A 106 19.64 -32.56 -1.22
N ILE A 107 18.77 -31.55 -1.34
CA ILE A 107 19.20 -30.15 -1.34
C ILE A 107 19.79 -29.80 0.03
N VAL A 108 21.05 -29.35 0.06
CA VAL A 108 21.75 -29.01 1.31
C VAL A 108 21.45 -27.58 1.81
N LYS A 109 20.81 -26.78 0.96
CA LYS A 109 20.40 -25.40 1.26
C LYS A 109 19.06 -25.40 1.98
N PRO A 110 18.74 -24.38 2.81
CA PRO A 110 17.41 -24.26 3.38
C PRO A 110 16.33 -24.29 2.29
N VAL A 111 15.32 -25.15 2.48
CA VAL A 111 14.20 -25.31 1.54
C VAL A 111 12.92 -24.78 2.21
N ILE A 112 12.24 -23.85 1.56
CA ILE A 112 10.90 -23.39 1.93
C ILE A 112 9.92 -23.89 0.88
N ILE A 113 8.81 -24.49 1.29
CA ILE A 113 7.79 -25.00 0.37
C ILE A 113 6.47 -24.27 0.59
N VAL A 114 5.92 -23.68 -0.47
CA VAL A 114 4.61 -23.02 -0.47
C VAL A 114 3.56 -24.00 -0.99
N PHE A 115 2.64 -24.43 -0.13
CA PHE A 115 1.52 -25.29 -0.55
C PHE A 115 0.34 -24.44 -1.02
N HIS A 116 0.00 -24.60 -2.29
CA HIS A 116 -1.19 -23.99 -2.90
C HIS A 116 -2.47 -24.79 -2.65
N THR A 117 -2.32 -26.06 -2.28
CA THR A 117 -3.41 -26.98 -1.94
C THR A 117 -3.02 -27.80 -0.72
N VAL A 118 -3.93 -27.93 0.24
CA VAL A 118 -3.80 -28.83 1.40
C VAL A 118 -5.10 -29.62 1.51
N LEU A 119 -5.02 -30.95 1.31
CA LEU A 119 -6.19 -31.82 1.31
C LEU A 119 -6.55 -32.23 2.74
N ALA A 120 -7.81 -32.07 3.12
CA ALA A 120 -8.34 -32.62 4.36
C ALA A 120 -8.58 -34.14 4.23
N HIS A 121 -8.50 -34.85 5.34
CA HIS A 121 -8.75 -36.30 5.42
C HIS A 121 -7.97 -37.14 4.38
N PRO A 122 -6.66 -36.92 4.22
CA PRO A 122 -5.85 -37.67 3.26
C PRO A 122 -5.73 -39.15 3.64
N GLU A 123 -5.47 -40.00 2.65
CA GLU A 123 -5.06 -41.39 2.86
C GLU A 123 -3.69 -41.47 3.57
N GLU A 124 -3.43 -42.56 4.28
CA GLU A 124 -2.23 -42.70 5.12
C GLU A 124 -0.92 -42.64 4.32
N SER A 125 -0.90 -43.19 3.11
CA SER A 125 0.26 -43.13 2.20
C SER A 125 0.62 -41.67 1.85
N PHE A 126 -0.40 -40.84 1.61
CA PHE A 126 -0.24 -39.43 1.30
C PHE A 126 0.17 -38.61 2.52
N LYS A 127 -0.35 -38.95 3.72
CA LYS A 127 0.13 -38.37 4.98
C LYS A 127 1.61 -38.61 5.19
N GLN A 128 2.06 -39.85 5.01
CA GLN A 128 3.46 -40.22 5.16
C GLN A 128 4.35 -39.47 4.16
N TYR A 129 3.92 -39.34 2.91
CA TYR A 129 4.61 -38.56 1.89
C TYR A 129 4.81 -37.09 2.32
N LEU A 130 3.73 -36.41 2.74
CA LEU A 130 3.82 -35.01 3.17
C LEU A 130 4.61 -34.84 4.47
N ARG A 131 4.54 -35.79 5.41
CA ARG A 131 5.39 -35.79 6.60
C ARG A 131 6.87 -35.85 6.27
N LYS A 132 7.27 -36.68 5.29
CA LYS A 132 8.67 -36.74 4.83
C LYS A 132 9.13 -35.41 4.23
N ILE A 133 8.29 -34.79 3.40
CA ILE A 133 8.55 -33.45 2.87
C ILE A 133 8.72 -32.44 4.01
N ALA A 134 7.82 -32.45 5.00
CA ALA A 134 7.87 -31.51 6.14
C ALA A 134 9.14 -31.67 6.99
N VAL A 135 9.62 -32.91 7.16
CA VAL A 135 10.88 -33.19 7.85
C VAL A 135 12.06 -32.62 7.06
N ALA A 136 12.09 -32.86 5.75
CA ALA A 136 13.20 -32.47 4.87
C ALA A 136 13.30 -30.95 4.61
N CYS A 137 12.18 -30.23 4.58
CA CYS A 137 12.19 -28.78 4.36
C CYS A 137 12.43 -27.97 5.65
N SER A 138 12.90 -26.74 5.52
CA SER A 138 13.12 -25.81 6.65
C SER A 138 11.84 -25.11 7.13
N GLU A 139 10.86 -24.91 6.25
CA GLU A 139 9.57 -24.27 6.56
C GLU A 139 8.52 -24.62 5.50
N ILE A 140 7.28 -24.78 5.93
CA ILE A 140 6.09 -24.87 5.08
C ILE A 140 5.29 -23.58 5.17
N ILE A 141 5.01 -22.99 4.01
CA ILE A 141 4.10 -21.85 3.89
C ILE A 141 2.73 -22.35 3.41
N VAL A 142 1.68 -21.91 4.10
CA VAL A 142 0.28 -22.02 3.65
C VAL A 142 -0.37 -20.64 3.67
N MET A 143 -1.49 -20.47 2.96
CA MET A 143 -2.09 -19.14 2.77
C MET A 143 -3.34 -18.90 3.62
N THR A 144 -3.80 -19.88 4.37
CA THR A 144 -5.00 -19.80 5.21
C THR A 144 -4.75 -20.47 6.55
N GLN A 145 -5.46 -20.01 7.59
CA GLN A 145 -5.38 -20.61 8.92
C GLN A 145 -5.98 -22.02 8.91
N THR A 146 -6.98 -22.27 8.07
CA THR A 146 -7.59 -23.58 7.85
C THR A 146 -6.58 -24.57 7.29
N SER A 147 -5.79 -24.18 6.28
CA SER A 147 -4.73 -25.05 5.74
C SER A 147 -3.66 -25.36 6.79
N ALA A 148 -3.28 -24.39 7.63
CA ALA A 148 -2.35 -24.63 8.73
C ALA A 148 -2.92 -25.63 9.74
N HIS A 149 -4.19 -25.45 10.13
CA HIS A 149 -4.88 -26.38 11.03
C HIS A 149 -4.95 -27.79 10.44
N ILE A 150 -5.25 -27.95 9.14
CA ILE A 150 -5.26 -29.27 8.49
C ILE A 150 -3.88 -29.94 8.54
N LEU A 151 -2.80 -29.21 8.25
CA LEU A 151 -1.43 -29.74 8.37
C LEU A 151 -1.11 -30.20 9.80
N GLN A 152 -1.63 -29.49 10.81
CA GLN A 152 -1.45 -29.86 12.22
C GLN A 152 -2.30 -31.06 12.63
N SER A 153 -3.60 -31.05 12.32
CA SER A 153 -4.55 -32.06 12.78
C SER A 153 -4.41 -33.37 12.01
N ASP A 154 -4.40 -33.30 10.68
CA ASP A 154 -4.56 -34.47 9.81
C ASP A 154 -3.20 -35.06 9.44
N TYR A 155 -2.19 -34.20 9.26
CA TYR A 155 -0.82 -34.58 8.91
C TYR A 155 0.12 -34.60 10.13
N GLN A 156 -0.27 -34.08 11.30
CA GLN A 156 0.58 -34.05 12.50
C GLN A 156 1.91 -33.33 12.28
N ILE A 157 1.91 -32.27 11.46
CA ILE A 157 3.08 -31.41 11.25
C ILE A 157 3.14 -30.37 12.38
N ALA A 158 4.34 -30.17 12.94
CA ALA A 158 4.56 -29.26 14.05
C ALA A 158 4.30 -27.79 13.67
N ASN A 159 3.74 -27.00 14.60
CA ASN A 159 3.35 -25.62 14.34
C ASN A 159 4.55 -24.69 14.02
N ASP A 160 5.72 -24.96 14.58
CA ASP A 160 6.96 -24.21 14.33
C ASP A 160 7.56 -24.42 12.92
N LYS A 161 7.07 -25.43 12.20
CA LYS A 161 7.37 -25.70 10.78
C LYS A 161 6.39 -25.03 9.82
N ILE A 162 5.31 -24.41 10.32
CA ILE A 162 4.24 -23.87 9.50
C ILE A 162 4.17 -22.35 9.67
N SER A 163 4.26 -21.64 8.55
CA SER A 163 4.06 -20.20 8.46
C SER A 163 2.83 -19.88 7.61
N VAL A 164 1.95 -19.01 8.11
CA VAL A 164 0.78 -18.56 7.35
C VAL A 164 1.11 -17.24 6.66
N ILE A 165 1.36 -17.28 5.35
CA ILE A 165 1.54 -16.07 4.53
C ILE A 165 0.43 -16.05 3.48
N PRO A 166 -0.52 -15.09 3.56
CA PRO A 166 -1.69 -15.07 2.70
C PRO A 166 -1.31 -14.90 1.23
N HIS A 167 -2.24 -15.27 0.34
CA HIS A 167 -2.10 -14.93 -1.08
C HIS A 167 -2.10 -13.40 -1.22
N GLY A 168 -1.15 -12.88 -1.99
CA GLY A 168 -1.06 -11.45 -2.21
C GLY A 168 -2.26 -10.87 -2.97
N THR A 169 -2.67 -9.66 -2.58
CA THR A 169 -3.67 -8.85 -3.28
C THR A 169 -3.02 -7.66 -3.98
N HIS A 170 -3.68 -7.19 -5.05
CA HIS A 170 -3.21 -6.01 -5.78
C HIS A 170 -3.71 -4.74 -5.11
N LEU A 171 -2.81 -3.77 -4.90
CA LEU A 171 -3.23 -2.40 -4.60
C LEU A 171 -3.85 -1.78 -5.86
N VAL A 172 -5.05 -1.20 -5.72
CA VAL A 172 -5.85 -0.72 -6.86
C VAL A 172 -6.07 0.78 -6.79
N SER A 173 -5.70 1.49 -7.85
CA SER A 173 -6.09 2.87 -8.09
C SER A 173 -7.54 2.92 -8.58
N HIS A 174 -8.49 3.29 -7.72
CA HIS A 174 -9.92 3.16 -8.05
C HIS A 174 -10.35 4.21 -9.09
N LYS A 175 -10.70 3.73 -10.28
CA LYS A 175 -11.23 4.54 -11.38
C LYS A 175 -12.73 4.78 -11.20
N ASP A 176 -13.26 5.77 -11.92
CA ASP A 176 -14.71 6.02 -11.95
C ASP A 176 -15.44 4.85 -12.62
N LYS A 177 -16.32 4.18 -11.86
CA LYS A 177 -17.10 3.02 -12.33
C LYS A 177 -17.96 3.38 -13.54
N LYS A 178 -18.54 4.58 -13.60
CA LYS A 178 -19.37 5.02 -14.74
C LYS A 178 -18.54 5.10 -16.01
N LYS A 179 -17.36 5.73 -15.94
CA LYS A 179 -16.42 5.83 -17.07
C LYS A 179 -15.93 4.46 -17.54
N LEU A 180 -15.69 3.53 -16.61
CA LEU A 180 -15.33 2.15 -16.98
C LEU A 180 -16.49 1.44 -17.70
N LYS A 181 -17.73 1.57 -17.21
CA LYS A 181 -18.90 0.99 -17.88
C LYS A 181 -19.10 1.57 -19.29
N GLU A 182 -18.85 2.86 -19.49
CA GLU A 182 -18.85 3.50 -20.81
C GLU A 182 -17.75 2.90 -21.71
N LYS A 183 -16.49 2.84 -21.22
CA LYS A 183 -15.34 2.26 -21.95
C LYS A 183 -15.64 0.84 -22.47
N TYR A 184 -16.25 0.00 -21.64
CA TYR A 184 -16.53 -1.40 -21.97
C TYR A 184 -17.94 -1.65 -22.53
N LYS A 185 -18.64 -0.58 -22.96
CA LYS A 185 -19.96 -0.62 -23.61
C LYS A 185 -21.02 -1.38 -22.78
N VAL A 186 -21.03 -1.16 -21.47
CA VAL A 186 -21.99 -1.73 -20.51
C VAL A 186 -22.63 -0.65 -19.64
N ALA A 187 -22.65 0.60 -20.13
CA ALA A 187 -23.35 1.69 -19.48
C ALA A 187 -24.84 1.34 -19.30
N GLY A 188 -25.42 1.72 -18.16
CA GLY A 188 -26.80 1.38 -17.79
C GLY A 188 -27.04 -0.07 -17.34
N ARG A 189 -26.07 -0.98 -17.52
CA ARG A 189 -26.19 -2.38 -17.07
C ARG A 189 -25.76 -2.55 -15.61
N CYS A 190 -26.39 -3.50 -14.92
CA CYS A 190 -25.93 -4.03 -13.65
C CYS A 190 -25.00 -5.22 -13.91
N VAL A 191 -23.71 -5.09 -13.63
CA VAL A 191 -22.71 -6.05 -14.08
C VAL A 191 -22.44 -7.10 -12.99
N LEU A 192 -22.78 -8.35 -13.28
CA LEU A 192 -22.29 -9.52 -12.56
C LEU A 192 -21.05 -10.03 -13.28
N SER A 193 -20.04 -10.53 -12.58
CA SER A 193 -18.90 -11.15 -13.25
C SER A 193 -18.30 -12.33 -12.52
N THR A 194 -17.66 -13.19 -13.29
CA THR A 194 -16.71 -14.19 -12.81
C THR A 194 -15.48 -14.14 -13.73
N PHE A 195 -14.31 -14.46 -13.21
CA PHE A 195 -13.11 -14.52 -14.04
C PHE A 195 -12.17 -15.67 -13.73
N GLY A 196 -11.32 -15.99 -14.70
CA GLY A 196 -10.24 -16.97 -14.60
C GLY A 196 -10.23 -17.92 -15.80
N LEU A 197 -9.29 -18.85 -15.81
CA LEU A 197 -9.27 -19.91 -16.81
C LEU A 197 -10.50 -20.82 -16.62
N LEU A 198 -11.24 -21.06 -17.70
CA LEU A 198 -12.46 -21.86 -17.65
C LEU A 198 -12.10 -23.34 -17.53
N SER A 199 -12.78 -24.01 -16.60
CA SER A 199 -12.80 -25.45 -16.40
C SER A 199 -14.10 -25.85 -15.70
N SER A 200 -14.50 -27.12 -15.81
CA SER A 200 -15.74 -27.64 -15.22
C SER A 200 -15.86 -27.38 -13.72
N GLY A 201 -14.72 -27.41 -12.99
CA GLY A 201 -14.67 -27.09 -11.56
C GLY A 201 -15.19 -25.69 -11.21
N LYS A 202 -15.20 -24.74 -12.14
CA LYS A 202 -15.70 -23.37 -11.90
C LYS A 202 -17.23 -23.29 -11.74
N SER A 203 -17.98 -24.32 -12.15
CA SER A 203 -19.44 -24.40 -12.04
C SER A 203 -20.19 -23.16 -12.56
N ILE A 204 -19.73 -22.56 -13.65
CA ILE A 204 -20.34 -21.34 -14.23
C ILE A 204 -21.80 -21.60 -14.61
N GLU A 205 -22.14 -22.83 -14.96
CA GLU A 205 -23.51 -23.27 -15.24
C GLU A 205 -24.48 -23.06 -14.07
N THR A 206 -24.00 -23.06 -12.82
CA THR A 206 -24.80 -22.73 -11.63
C THR A 206 -25.27 -21.27 -11.68
N THR A 207 -24.42 -20.36 -12.16
CA THR A 207 -24.81 -18.97 -12.39
C THR A 207 -25.80 -18.86 -13.54
N LEU A 208 -25.59 -19.59 -14.64
CA LEU A 208 -26.54 -19.61 -15.77
C LEU A 208 -27.92 -20.13 -15.36
N ASP A 209 -27.98 -21.08 -14.41
CA ASP A 209 -29.23 -21.58 -13.84
C ASP A 209 -29.93 -20.55 -12.95
N ALA A 210 -29.18 -19.72 -12.23
CA ALA A 210 -29.70 -18.68 -11.35
C ALA A 210 -30.19 -17.43 -12.11
N LEU A 211 -29.59 -17.14 -13.27
CA LEU A 211 -29.82 -15.91 -14.04
C LEU A 211 -31.28 -15.61 -14.38
N PRO A 212 -32.13 -16.57 -14.80
CA PRO A 212 -33.53 -16.28 -15.10
C PRO A 212 -34.29 -15.64 -13.92
N ALA A 213 -34.07 -16.13 -12.70
CA ALA A 213 -34.68 -15.57 -11.49
C ALA A 213 -34.11 -14.19 -11.15
N ILE A 214 -32.80 -13.99 -11.38
CA ILE A 214 -32.14 -12.69 -11.15
C ILE A 214 -32.66 -11.62 -12.12
N ILE A 215 -32.74 -11.96 -13.42
CA ILE A 215 -33.17 -11.04 -14.49
C ILE A 215 -34.64 -10.64 -14.31
N LYS A 216 -35.49 -11.57 -13.84
CA LYS A 216 -36.90 -11.28 -13.55
C LYS A 216 -37.07 -10.10 -12.58
N GLU A 217 -36.20 -10.00 -11.57
CA GLU A 217 -36.21 -8.88 -10.62
C GLU A 217 -35.31 -7.72 -11.05
N ASN A 218 -34.28 -7.99 -11.86
CA ASN A 218 -33.26 -7.03 -12.27
C ASN A 218 -33.00 -7.08 -13.79
N PRO A 219 -33.89 -6.51 -14.63
CA PRO A 219 -33.81 -6.68 -16.09
C PRO A 219 -32.55 -6.09 -16.75
N SER A 220 -31.86 -5.18 -16.07
CA SER A 220 -30.62 -4.56 -16.57
C SER A 220 -29.36 -5.40 -16.38
N VAL A 221 -29.48 -6.57 -15.74
CA VAL A 221 -28.34 -7.44 -15.42
C VAL A 221 -27.60 -7.90 -16.69
N LEU A 222 -26.27 -7.88 -16.62
CA LEU A 222 -25.37 -8.47 -17.59
C LEU A 222 -24.32 -9.29 -16.84
N PHE A 223 -24.25 -10.58 -17.13
CA PHE A 223 -23.23 -11.47 -16.60
C PHE A 223 -22.02 -11.56 -17.54
N LEU A 224 -20.85 -11.20 -17.02
CA LEU A 224 -19.58 -11.29 -17.74
C LEU A 224 -18.81 -12.55 -17.33
N ILE A 225 -18.54 -13.41 -18.31
CA ILE A 225 -17.64 -14.55 -18.16
C ILE A 225 -16.28 -14.15 -18.72
N ILE A 226 -15.32 -13.84 -17.84
CA ILE A 226 -14.04 -13.24 -18.23
C ILE A 226 -12.93 -14.30 -18.17
N GLY A 227 -12.40 -14.67 -19.33
CA GLY A 227 -11.34 -15.66 -19.43
C GLY A 227 -11.47 -16.56 -20.64
N LYS A 228 -10.39 -17.26 -20.95
CA LYS A 228 -10.35 -18.34 -21.94
C LYS A 228 -10.25 -19.70 -21.26
N THR A 229 -10.43 -20.78 -22.01
CA THR A 229 -10.39 -22.14 -21.47
C THR A 229 -8.97 -22.47 -21.05
N HIS A 230 -8.80 -23.17 -19.93
CA HIS A 230 -7.48 -23.50 -19.42
C HIS A 230 -6.67 -24.25 -20.49
N PRO A 231 -5.43 -23.83 -20.83
CA PRO A 231 -4.68 -24.47 -21.91
C PRO A 231 -4.53 -25.99 -21.74
N GLY A 232 -4.30 -26.45 -20.50
CA GLY A 232 -4.29 -27.88 -20.17
C GLY A 232 -5.63 -28.59 -20.44
N VAL A 233 -6.78 -27.93 -20.19
CA VAL A 233 -8.11 -28.49 -20.48
C VAL A 233 -8.37 -28.51 -21.98
N VAL A 234 -7.96 -27.48 -22.73
CA VAL A 234 -8.07 -27.46 -24.19
C VAL A 234 -7.32 -28.64 -24.81
N LYS A 235 -6.14 -28.98 -24.27
CA LYS A 235 -5.34 -30.12 -24.75
C LYS A 235 -6.02 -31.48 -24.52
N THR A 236 -6.69 -31.67 -23.38
CA THR A 236 -7.28 -32.98 -23.00
C THR A 236 -8.74 -33.14 -23.42
N GLU A 237 -9.51 -32.06 -23.37
CA GLU A 237 -10.97 -32.07 -23.52
C GLU A 237 -11.48 -31.13 -24.62
N GLY A 238 -10.60 -30.34 -25.25
CA GLY A 238 -10.99 -29.29 -26.20
C GLY A 238 -11.78 -28.15 -25.53
N GLU A 239 -12.70 -27.53 -26.27
CA GLU A 239 -13.55 -26.44 -25.78
C GLU A 239 -14.90 -26.92 -25.22
N ARG A 240 -15.03 -28.22 -24.96
CA ARG A 240 -16.30 -28.88 -24.57
C ARG A 240 -17.05 -28.16 -23.44
N TYR A 241 -16.35 -27.72 -22.41
CA TYR A 241 -16.99 -27.00 -21.30
C TYR A 241 -17.54 -25.64 -21.73
N ARG A 242 -16.80 -24.87 -22.54
CA ARG A 242 -17.27 -23.59 -23.07
C ARG A 242 -18.46 -23.78 -24.01
N GLU A 243 -18.38 -24.75 -24.91
CA GLU A 243 -19.45 -25.07 -25.86
C GLU A 243 -20.74 -25.44 -25.12
N MET A 244 -20.64 -26.22 -24.03
CA MET A 244 -21.76 -26.52 -23.15
C MET A 244 -22.36 -25.25 -22.53
N LEU A 245 -21.54 -24.32 -22.02
CA LEU A 245 -22.03 -23.05 -21.47
C LEU A 245 -22.72 -22.20 -22.55
N GLN A 246 -22.18 -22.15 -23.77
CA GLN A 246 -22.78 -21.42 -24.89
C GLN A 246 -24.13 -22.00 -25.29
N ALA A 247 -24.24 -23.33 -25.41
CA ALA A 247 -25.50 -24.00 -25.69
C ALA A 247 -26.55 -23.70 -24.62
N LYS A 248 -26.16 -23.75 -23.34
CA LYS A 248 -27.04 -23.46 -22.20
C LYS A 248 -27.55 -22.01 -22.17
N ILE A 249 -26.72 -21.05 -22.61
CA ILE A 249 -27.14 -19.64 -22.76
C ILE A 249 -28.25 -19.50 -23.80
N VAL A 250 -28.11 -20.18 -24.95
CA VAL A 250 -29.11 -20.15 -26.02
C VAL A 250 -30.41 -20.84 -25.58
N GLU A 251 -30.30 -22.05 -25.00
CA GLU A 251 -31.44 -22.83 -24.51
C GLU A 251 -32.30 -22.05 -23.50
N ARG A 252 -31.66 -21.25 -22.64
CA ARG A 252 -32.34 -20.46 -21.60
C ARG A 252 -32.74 -19.05 -22.03
N GLY A 253 -32.50 -18.67 -23.29
CA GLY A 253 -32.82 -17.34 -23.81
C GLY A 253 -32.00 -16.21 -23.14
N LEU A 254 -30.75 -16.49 -22.75
CA LEU A 254 -29.91 -15.58 -21.97
C LEU A 254 -28.94 -14.74 -22.84
N THR A 255 -29.06 -14.79 -24.16
CA THR A 255 -28.10 -14.20 -25.12
C THR A 255 -27.83 -12.70 -24.88
N ASP A 256 -28.85 -11.91 -24.54
CA ASP A 256 -28.69 -10.46 -24.28
C ASP A 256 -28.18 -10.14 -22.85
N SER A 257 -28.12 -11.15 -21.99
CA SER A 257 -27.81 -11.05 -20.57
C SER A 257 -26.49 -11.71 -20.17
N VAL A 258 -25.80 -12.38 -21.11
CA VAL A 258 -24.49 -13.01 -20.87
C VAL A 258 -23.51 -12.59 -21.96
N ARG A 259 -22.29 -12.23 -21.57
CA ARG A 259 -21.21 -11.88 -22.50
C ARG A 259 -19.89 -12.55 -22.09
N PHE A 260 -19.32 -13.31 -23.02
CA PHE A 260 -17.95 -13.80 -22.88
C PHE A 260 -16.93 -12.70 -23.20
N VAL A 261 -15.94 -12.54 -22.33
CA VAL A 261 -14.69 -11.84 -22.62
C VAL A 261 -13.62 -12.92 -22.76
N ASN A 262 -13.55 -13.52 -23.94
CA ASN A 262 -12.77 -14.74 -24.21
C ASN A 262 -11.26 -14.46 -24.39
N LEU A 263 -10.64 -13.85 -23.39
CA LEU A 263 -9.23 -13.43 -23.40
C LEU A 263 -8.57 -13.77 -22.08
N TYR A 264 -7.30 -14.14 -22.13
CA TYR A 264 -6.42 -14.07 -20.96
C TYR A 264 -5.94 -12.62 -20.85
N LEU A 265 -6.59 -11.85 -19.98
CA LEU A 265 -6.40 -10.41 -19.90
C LEU A 265 -5.15 -10.04 -19.10
N ASP A 266 -4.42 -9.03 -19.57
CA ASP A 266 -3.38 -8.38 -18.78
C ASP A 266 -3.96 -7.79 -17.49
N LEU A 267 -3.16 -7.84 -16.42
CA LEU A 267 -3.58 -7.44 -15.08
C LEU A 267 -4.25 -6.04 -15.04
N PRO A 268 -3.71 -4.96 -15.65
CA PRO A 268 -4.37 -3.66 -15.60
C PRO A 268 -5.77 -3.65 -16.23
N VAL A 269 -5.98 -4.41 -17.29
CA VAL A 269 -7.29 -4.52 -17.98
C VAL A 269 -8.25 -5.36 -17.15
N LEU A 270 -7.76 -6.47 -16.58
CA LEU A 270 -8.55 -7.31 -15.68
C LEU A 270 -9.05 -6.51 -14.46
N LEU A 271 -8.18 -5.73 -13.80
CA LEU A 271 -8.56 -4.91 -12.66
C LEU A 271 -9.62 -3.86 -13.02
N GLU A 272 -9.67 -3.37 -14.27
CA GLU A 272 -10.75 -2.48 -14.72
C GLU A 272 -12.11 -3.20 -14.83
N TYR A 273 -12.13 -4.42 -15.37
CA TYR A 273 -13.35 -5.24 -15.40
C TYR A 273 -13.89 -5.55 -14.00
N LEU A 274 -12.99 -5.82 -13.05
CA LEU A 274 -13.38 -6.04 -11.67
C LEU A 274 -13.92 -4.75 -11.02
N GLN A 275 -13.27 -3.61 -11.24
CA GLN A 275 -13.76 -2.32 -10.70
C GLN A 275 -15.14 -1.89 -11.26
N LEU A 276 -15.50 -2.28 -12.48
CA LEU A 276 -16.84 -2.00 -13.03
C LEU A 276 -17.92 -3.00 -12.57
N THR A 277 -17.51 -4.13 -12.00
CA THR A 277 -18.41 -5.18 -11.52
C THR A 277 -19.23 -4.68 -10.33
N ASP A 278 -20.52 -4.98 -10.31
CA ASP A 278 -21.44 -4.66 -9.23
C ASP A 278 -21.54 -5.78 -8.19
N VAL A 279 -21.52 -7.04 -8.64
CA VAL A 279 -21.39 -8.23 -7.78
C VAL A 279 -20.50 -9.25 -8.48
N TYR A 280 -19.51 -9.77 -7.77
CA TYR A 280 -18.65 -10.82 -8.26
C TYR A 280 -19.11 -12.17 -7.72
N LEU A 281 -19.26 -13.14 -8.62
CA LEU A 281 -19.81 -14.47 -8.33
C LEU A 281 -18.70 -15.51 -8.39
N PHE A 282 -18.45 -16.14 -7.25
CA PHE A 282 -17.48 -17.22 -7.12
C PHE A 282 -18.21 -18.55 -6.90
N THR A 283 -18.32 -19.34 -7.97
CA THR A 283 -19.15 -20.55 -8.00
C THR A 283 -18.33 -21.84 -8.02
N SER A 284 -17.10 -21.85 -7.50
CA SER A 284 -16.28 -23.08 -7.53
C SER A 284 -17.03 -24.26 -6.90
N SER A 285 -16.97 -25.42 -7.56
CA SER A 285 -17.61 -26.67 -7.12
C SER A 285 -16.65 -27.60 -6.37
N ASP A 286 -15.39 -27.19 -6.21
CA ASP A 286 -14.39 -27.94 -5.45
C ASP A 286 -14.34 -27.47 -3.99
N PRO A 287 -14.83 -28.27 -3.01
CA PRO A 287 -14.79 -27.92 -1.60
C PRO A 287 -13.36 -27.91 -1.03
N ASN A 288 -12.42 -28.59 -1.69
CA ASN A 288 -11.03 -28.70 -1.24
C ASN A 288 -10.14 -27.57 -1.79
N GLN A 289 -10.70 -26.63 -2.55
CA GLN A 289 -9.95 -25.50 -3.07
C GLN A 289 -9.49 -24.59 -1.91
N ALA A 290 -8.23 -24.73 -1.51
CA ALA A 290 -7.68 -24.02 -0.37
C ALA A 290 -7.63 -22.50 -0.56
N VAL A 291 -7.33 -22.03 -1.78
CA VAL A 291 -7.11 -20.60 -2.11
C VAL A 291 -7.60 -20.30 -3.52
N SER A 292 -7.95 -19.05 -3.79
CA SER A 292 -8.38 -18.58 -5.10
C SER A 292 -7.88 -17.17 -5.38
N GLY A 293 -6.89 -17.05 -6.29
CA GLY A 293 -6.41 -15.74 -6.77
C GLY A 293 -7.53 -14.90 -7.40
N THR A 294 -8.47 -15.56 -8.11
CA THR A 294 -9.58 -14.85 -8.75
C THR A 294 -10.51 -14.18 -7.74
N PHE A 295 -10.70 -14.84 -6.60
CA PHE A 295 -11.52 -14.32 -5.52
C PHE A 295 -10.88 -13.09 -4.87
N VAL A 296 -9.59 -13.17 -4.51
CA VAL A 296 -8.91 -12.05 -3.83
C VAL A 296 -8.69 -10.84 -4.73
N TYR A 297 -8.53 -11.02 -6.03
CA TYR A 297 -8.42 -9.91 -6.98
C TYR A 297 -9.75 -9.13 -7.04
N ALA A 298 -10.87 -9.83 -7.13
CA ALA A 298 -12.19 -9.19 -7.10
C ALA A 298 -12.43 -8.44 -5.78
N LEU A 299 -12.05 -9.04 -4.66
CA LEU A 299 -12.17 -8.41 -3.35
C LEU A 299 -11.31 -7.13 -3.24
N SER A 300 -10.07 -7.16 -3.74
CA SER A 300 -9.15 -6.00 -3.77
C SER A 300 -9.63 -4.85 -4.66
N CYS A 301 -10.45 -5.15 -5.68
CA CYS A 301 -11.13 -4.16 -6.50
C CYS A 301 -12.38 -3.56 -5.83
N GLY A 302 -12.73 -4.02 -4.63
CA GLY A 302 -13.91 -3.58 -3.89
C GLY A 302 -15.22 -4.16 -4.43
N CYS A 303 -15.19 -5.34 -5.06
CA CYS A 303 -16.40 -6.04 -5.47
C CYS A 303 -17.12 -6.61 -4.23
N PRO A 304 -18.44 -6.37 -4.07
CA PRO A 304 -19.28 -7.23 -3.24
C PRO A 304 -19.23 -8.68 -3.77
N ILE A 305 -19.02 -9.66 -2.87
CA ILE A 305 -18.79 -11.06 -3.25
C ILE A 305 -19.94 -11.96 -2.78
N ILE A 306 -20.33 -12.87 -3.67
CA ILE A 306 -21.13 -14.06 -3.35
C ILE A 306 -20.30 -15.29 -3.72
N ALA A 307 -20.06 -16.20 -2.78
CA ALA A 307 -19.11 -17.30 -2.94
C ALA A 307 -19.60 -18.64 -2.39
N THR A 308 -19.17 -19.75 -3.00
CA THR A 308 -19.27 -21.08 -2.41
C THR A 308 -18.34 -21.25 -1.19
N PRO A 309 -18.65 -22.15 -0.23
CA PRO A 309 -17.99 -22.22 1.07
C PRO A 309 -16.65 -22.96 1.00
N ILE A 310 -15.69 -22.46 0.22
CA ILE A 310 -14.30 -22.93 0.25
C ILE A 310 -13.56 -22.34 1.47
N PRO A 311 -12.51 -22.99 2.00
CA PRO A 311 -11.77 -22.51 3.18
C PRO A 311 -11.40 -21.02 3.13
N HIS A 312 -10.85 -20.58 2.00
CA HIS A 312 -10.48 -19.17 1.79
C HIS A 312 -11.65 -18.20 1.90
N ALA A 313 -12.79 -18.55 1.30
CA ALA A 313 -13.99 -17.72 1.31
C ALA A 313 -14.59 -17.65 2.71
N LEU A 314 -14.60 -18.77 3.44
CA LEU A 314 -15.08 -18.82 4.82
C LEU A 314 -14.24 -17.98 5.77
N GLU A 315 -12.92 -17.89 5.57
CA GLU A 315 -12.06 -17.02 6.36
C GLU A 315 -12.24 -15.54 6.02
N LEU A 316 -12.20 -15.20 4.73
CA LEU A 316 -12.23 -13.81 4.28
C LEU A 316 -13.63 -13.19 4.32
N LEU A 317 -14.71 -13.97 4.25
CA LEU A 317 -16.09 -13.46 4.24
C LEU A 317 -16.78 -13.43 5.62
N LYS A 318 -16.05 -13.71 6.71
CA LYS A 318 -16.58 -13.59 8.09
C LYS A 318 -17.15 -12.20 8.39
N ASN A 319 -18.07 -12.13 9.34
CA ASN A 319 -18.70 -10.89 9.81
C ASN A 319 -19.45 -10.13 8.70
N ASN A 320 -20.16 -10.86 7.84
CA ASN A 320 -20.99 -10.32 6.76
C ASN A 320 -20.22 -9.50 5.70
N SER A 321 -18.93 -9.76 5.48
CA SER A 321 -18.16 -9.08 4.42
C SER A 321 -18.38 -9.68 3.01
N GLY A 322 -19.21 -10.71 2.91
CA GLY A 322 -19.75 -11.27 1.66
C GLY A 322 -20.91 -12.22 1.98
N ILE A 323 -21.48 -12.85 0.95
CA ILE A 323 -22.56 -13.85 1.12
C ILE A 323 -22.02 -15.22 0.72
N ILE A 324 -22.26 -16.21 1.56
CA ILE A 324 -21.97 -17.62 1.27
C ILE A 324 -23.25 -18.31 0.79
N PHE A 325 -23.14 -19.15 -0.25
CA PHE A 325 -24.23 -20.00 -0.75
C PHE A 325 -23.69 -21.41 -1.02
N ASP A 326 -24.53 -22.43 -0.96
CA ASP A 326 -24.08 -23.82 -1.08
C ASP A 326 -23.64 -24.20 -2.51
N PHE A 327 -22.81 -25.24 -2.61
CA PHE A 327 -22.27 -25.73 -3.88
C PHE A 327 -23.40 -26.12 -4.85
N LYS A 328 -23.31 -25.60 -6.08
CA LYS A 328 -24.27 -25.87 -7.17
C LYS A 328 -25.72 -25.45 -6.88
N ASP A 329 -25.99 -24.71 -5.79
CA ASP A 329 -27.33 -24.22 -5.45
C ASP A 329 -27.62 -22.89 -6.17
N SER A 330 -28.22 -22.99 -7.36
CA SER A 330 -28.59 -21.84 -8.17
C SER A 330 -29.73 -21.00 -7.56
N VAL A 331 -30.56 -21.59 -6.69
CA VAL A 331 -31.69 -20.91 -6.04
C VAL A 331 -31.17 -19.99 -4.94
N GLN A 332 -30.28 -20.49 -4.07
CA GLN A 332 -29.59 -19.66 -3.08
C GLN A 332 -28.77 -18.54 -3.73
N LEU A 333 -28.07 -18.85 -4.82
CA LEU A 333 -27.30 -17.86 -5.58
C LEU A 333 -28.20 -16.73 -6.10
N ALA A 334 -29.38 -17.06 -6.65
CA ALA A 334 -30.35 -16.07 -7.12
C ALA A 334 -30.85 -15.18 -5.98
N HIS A 335 -31.27 -15.77 -4.86
CA HIS A 335 -31.73 -15.03 -3.69
C HIS A 335 -30.65 -14.10 -3.11
N ALA A 336 -29.43 -14.62 -2.95
CA ALA A 336 -28.28 -13.84 -2.47
C ALA A 336 -27.99 -12.66 -3.40
N THR A 337 -28.02 -12.89 -4.72
CA THR A 337 -27.78 -11.85 -5.73
C THR A 337 -28.86 -10.77 -5.68
N ASN A 338 -30.15 -11.14 -5.69
CA ASN A 338 -31.26 -10.19 -5.64
C ASN A 338 -31.27 -9.36 -4.34
N ARG A 339 -30.95 -9.98 -3.20
CA ARG A 339 -30.79 -9.27 -1.92
C ARG A 339 -29.68 -8.22 -1.99
N LEU A 340 -28.55 -8.55 -2.63
CA LEU A 340 -27.41 -7.64 -2.72
C LEU A 340 -27.66 -6.50 -3.70
N LEU A 341 -28.30 -6.78 -4.83
CA LEU A 341 -28.67 -5.77 -5.84
C LEU A 341 -29.73 -4.78 -5.33
N SER A 342 -30.68 -5.25 -4.52
CA SER A 342 -31.71 -4.40 -3.91
C SER A 342 -31.20 -3.57 -2.72
N ASN A 343 -30.10 -3.97 -2.06
CA ASN A 343 -29.58 -3.31 -0.86
C ASN A 343 -28.21 -2.64 -1.07
N LYS A 344 -28.24 -1.37 -1.54
CA LYS A 344 -27.02 -0.56 -1.76
C LYS A 344 -26.19 -0.33 -0.48
N LYS A 345 -26.83 -0.27 0.69
CA LYS A 345 -26.13 -0.11 1.97
C LYS A 345 -25.31 -1.36 2.29
N LEU A 346 -25.89 -2.54 2.14
CA LEU A 346 -25.21 -3.83 2.31
C LEU A 346 -24.02 -3.96 1.36
N ALA A 347 -24.22 -3.68 0.06
CA ALA A 347 -23.14 -3.70 -0.93
C ALA A 347 -22.00 -2.74 -0.58
N SER A 348 -22.30 -1.52 -0.11
CA SER A 348 -21.26 -0.57 0.32
C SER A 348 -20.52 -1.03 1.56
N CYS A 349 -21.21 -1.63 2.54
CA CYS A 349 -20.57 -2.18 3.74
C CYS A 349 -19.65 -3.34 3.39
N MET A 350 -20.09 -4.27 2.54
CA MET A 350 -19.28 -5.39 2.05
C MET A 350 -18.03 -4.91 1.32
N ARG A 351 -18.16 -3.90 0.45
CA ARG A 351 -17.02 -3.31 -0.24
C ARG A 351 -15.98 -2.77 0.75
N ILE A 352 -16.39 -1.99 1.73
CA ILE A 352 -15.47 -1.39 2.71
C ILE A 352 -14.79 -2.49 3.54
N ALA A 353 -15.55 -3.45 4.03
CA ALA A 353 -15.02 -4.58 4.78
C ALA A 353 -14.04 -5.43 3.95
N GLY A 354 -14.36 -5.66 2.67
CA GLY A 354 -13.48 -6.37 1.73
C GLY A 354 -12.15 -5.64 1.52
N LEU A 355 -12.20 -4.34 1.22
CA LEU A 355 -11.00 -3.52 1.04
C LEU A 355 -10.12 -3.53 2.31
N GLN A 356 -10.73 -3.38 3.49
CA GLN A 356 -10.03 -3.43 4.78
C GLN A 356 -9.28 -4.74 4.98
N LYS A 357 -9.93 -5.87 4.70
CA LYS A 357 -9.30 -7.19 4.83
C LYS A 357 -8.15 -7.37 3.83
N THR A 358 -8.36 -6.96 2.57
CA THR A 358 -7.35 -7.12 1.51
C THR A 358 -6.16 -6.18 1.62
N ALA A 359 -6.26 -5.11 2.41
CA ALA A 359 -5.14 -4.20 2.60
C ALA A 359 -3.97 -4.88 3.31
N SER A 360 -4.26 -5.69 4.33
CA SER A 360 -3.25 -6.46 5.07
C SER A 360 -2.55 -7.50 4.20
N THR A 361 -3.25 -8.05 3.20
CA THR A 361 -2.74 -9.11 2.31
C THR A 361 -2.12 -8.55 1.03
N ALA A 362 -1.92 -7.23 0.90
CA ALA A 362 -1.31 -6.66 -0.30
C ALA A 362 0.01 -7.36 -0.63
N TRP A 363 0.34 -7.50 -1.91
CA TRP A 363 1.58 -8.13 -2.36
C TRP A 363 2.82 -7.52 -1.69
N GLU A 364 2.77 -6.21 -1.41
CA GLU A 364 3.79 -5.49 -0.67
C GLU A 364 3.98 -6.00 0.78
N ASN A 365 2.90 -6.38 1.45
CA ASN A 365 2.94 -6.91 2.82
C ASN A 365 3.30 -8.39 2.83
N SER A 366 2.82 -9.13 1.82
CA SER A 366 3.27 -10.51 1.59
C SER A 366 4.78 -10.54 1.38
N ALA A 367 5.35 -9.64 0.57
CA ALA A 367 6.78 -9.53 0.38
C ALA A 367 7.55 -9.24 1.69
N ILE A 368 7.00 -8.42 2.60
CA ILE A 368 7.58 -8.20 3.94
C ILE A 368 7.61 -9.53 4.72
N ALA A 369 6.50 -10.26 4.77
CA ALA A 369 6.43 -11.55 5.45
C ALA A 369 7.43 -12.58 4.89
N TYR A 370 7.55 -12.68 3.56
CA TYR A 370 8.56 -13.54 2.93
C TYR A 370 9.99 -13.09 3.26
N ALA A 371 10.29 -11.79 3.18
CA ALA A 371 11.62 -11.25 3.49
C ALA A 371 12.03 -11.50 4.96
N LEU A 372 11.11 -11.36 5.91
CA LEU A 372 11.35 -11.68 7.31
C LEU A 372 11.58 -13.18 7.52
N LEU A 373 10.81 -14.03 6.83
CA LEU A 373 11.01 -15.47 6.89
C LEU A 373 12.35 -15.90 6.25
N PHE A 374 12.75 -15.28 5.14
CA PHE A 374 14.06 -15.53 4.54
C PHE A 374 15.20 -15.16 5.50
N ASN A 375 15.13 -14.00 6.15
CA ASN A 375 16.09 -13.61 7.18
C ASN A 375 16.15 -14.64 8.30
N LYS A 376 14.99 -15.06 8.81
CA LYS A 376 14.88 -16.08 9.87
C LYS A 376 15.53 -17.41 9.46
N LYS A 377 15.37 -17.84 8.20
CA LYS A 377 15.91 -19.13 7.71
C LYS A 377 17.35 -19.07 7.23
N LEU A 378 17.88 -17.87 7.05
CA LEU A 378 19.28 -17.61 6.72
C LEU A 378 20.10 -17.12 7.93
N ASP A 379 19.50 -17.13 9.13
CA ASP A 379 20.08 -16.62 10.38
C ASP A 379 20.63 -15.18 10.26
N ILE A 380 19.93 -14.33 9.51
CA ILE A 380 20.27 -12.91 9.32
C ILE A 380 19.58 -12.09 10.41
N THR A 381 20.37 -11.47 11.28
CA THR A 381 19.89 -10.64 12.39
C THR A 381 19.49 -9.22 11.96
N ALA A 382 20.11 -8.69 10.91
CA ALA A 382 19.81 -7.36 10.39
C ALA A 382 18.48 -7.34 9.62
N SER A 383 17.66 -6.31 9.84
CA SER A 383 16.40 -6.13 9.10
C SER A 383 16.64 -6.04 7.58
N PRO A 384 15.71 -6.56 6.75
CA PRO A 384 15.82 -6.43 5.30
C PRO A 384 15.89 -4.95 4.90
N VAL A 385 16.82 -4.61 4.00
CA VAL A 385 16.94 -3.26 3.46
C VAL A 385 15.83 -3.01 2.46
N TYR A 386 14.95 -2.06 2.80
CA TYR A 386 13.90 -1.58 1.91
C TYR A 386 14.49 -0.77 0.74
N SER A 387 13.87 -0.90 -0.43
CA SER A 387 14.16 -0.11 -1.62
C SER A 387 13.32 1.17 -1.62
N LEU A 388 13.96 2.30 -1.96
CA LEU A 388 13.24 3.58 -2.09
C LEU A 388 12.31 3.55 -3.33
N PRO A 389 11.01 3.82 -3.16
CA PRO A 389 10.10 3.93 -4.30
C PRO A 389 10.44 5.13 -5.20
N PRO A 390 10.05 5.10 -6.49
CA PRO A 390 10.17 6.28 -7.35
C PRO A 390 9.27 7.42 -6.85
N LEU A 391 9.69 8.66 -7.12
CA LEU A 391 8.86 9.85 -6.87
C LEU A 391 7.59 9.79 -7.74
N ASN A 392 6.44 10.03 -7.14
CA ASN A 392 5.15 9.95 -7.81
C ASN A 392 4.18 11.01 -7.27
N THR A 393 3.77 11.94 -8.12
CA THR A 393 2.87 13.06 -7.79
C THR A 393 1.41 12.81 -8.19
N GLU A 394 1.08 11.66 -8.78
CA GLU A 394 -0.23 11.44 -9.42
C GLU A 394 -1.40 11.54 -8.45
N HIS A 395 -1.24 11.07 -7.21
CA HIS A 395 -2.30 11.21 -6.21
C HIS A 395 -2.49 12.67 -5.76
N ILE A 396 -1.40 13.43 -5.55
CA ILE A 396 -1.48 14.86 -5.22
C ILE A 396 -2.18 15.64 -6.33
N LYS A 397 -1.82 15.38 -7.60
CA LYS A 397 -2.49 15.95 -8.77
C LYS A 397 -3.98 15.57 -8.81
N ARG A 398 -4.31 14.31 -8.48
CA ARG A 398 -5.70 13.83 -8.43
C ARG A 398 -6.53 14.50 -7.34
N MET A 399 -5.94 14.79 -6.19
CA MET A 399 -6.53 15.52 -5.06
C MET A 399 -6.66 17.02 -5.36
N SER A 400 -5.93 17.54 -6.35
CA SER A 400 -5.92 18.95 -6.73
C SER A 400 -6.87 19.21 -7.89
N ARG A 401 -8.11 19.55 -7.58
CA ARG A 401 -9.18 19.75 -8.57
C ARG A 401 -9.89 21.07 -8.37
N GLY A 402 -10.27 21.69 -9.49
CA GLY A 402 -11.01 22.94 -9.47
C GLY A 402 -10.13 24.06 -8.92
N PHE A 403 -10.41 24.49 -7.70
CA PHE A 403 -9.81 25.68 -7.09
C PHE A 403 -8.53 25.40 -6.28
N ALA A 404 -8.39 24.20 -5.69
CA ALA A 404 -7.29 23.88 -4.76
C ALA A 404 -7.15 22.37 -4.53
N MET A 405 -6.23 21.98 -3.64
CA MET A 405 -6.13 20.63 -3.08
C MET A 405 -7.27 20.35 -2.10
N ILE A 406 -8.02 19.28 -2.36
CA ILE A 406 -9.14 18.79 -1.54
C ILE A 406 -8.60 18.13 -0.27
N GLN A 407 -9.22 18.38 0.89
CA GLN A 407 -8.72 17.90 2.19
C GLN A 407 -8.72 16.37 2.31
N PHE A 408 -9.89 15.73 2.13
CA PHE A 408 -10.07 14.31 2.44
C PHE A 408 -10.37 13.46 1.21
N SER A 409 -10.18 12.16 1.36
CA SER A 409 -10.59 11.15 0.38
C SER A 409 -11.37 10.01 1.04
N LYS A 410 -12.10 9.26 0.21
CA LYS A 410 -12.73 8.00 0.59
C LYS A 410 -11.97 6.87 -0.10
N GLY A 411 -11.14 6.15 0.65
CA GLY A 411 -10.09 5.33 0.07
C GLY A 411 -9.10 6.21 -0.70
N ASN A 412 -8.98 6.01 -2.01
CA ASN A 412 -8.12 6.84 -2.87
C ASN A 412 -8.88 7.78 -3.82
N ARG A 413 -10.17 8.03 -3.54
CA ARG A 413 -11.00 8.97 -4.33
C ARG A 413 -11.19 10.28 -3.56
N PRO A 414 -10.81 11.44 -4.14
CA PRO A 414 -11.01 12.74 -3.50
C PRO A 414 -12.47 12.95 -3.09
N ASP A 415 -12.71 13.40 -1.86
CA ASP A 415 -14.03 13.77 -1.38
C ASP A 415 -14.21 15.29 -1.46
N ILE A 416 -14.69 15.76 -2.62
CA ILE A 416 -14.92 17.19 -2.87
C ILE A 416 -15.79 17.86 -1.80
N LYS A 417 -16.64 17.10 -1.07
CA LYS A 417 -17.49 17.66 -0.01
C LYS A 417 -16.69 18.12 1.21
N SER A 418 -15.46 17.64 1.38
CA SER A 418 -14.58 18.10 2.46
C SER A 418 -14.13 19.54 2.28
N GLY A 419 -14.16 20.08 1.06
CA GLY A 419 -13.66 21.41 0.76
C GLY A 419 -12.13 21.44 0.69
N TYR A 420 -11.56 22.60 1.01
CA TYR A 420 -10.14 22.91 0.90
C TYR A 420 -9.64 23.57 2.18
N THR A 421 -8.38 23.36 2.53
CA THR A 421 -7.73 24.07 3.64
C THR A 421 -6.43 24.75 3.21
N LEU A 422 -6.10 25.85 3.88
CA LEU A 422 -4.84 26.57 3.67
C LEU A 422 -3.64 25.69 3.97
N ASP A 423 -3.70 24.91 5.04
CA ASP A 423 -2.58 24.12 5.50
C ASP A 423 -2.20 22.97 4.54
N ASP A 424 -3.18 22.28 3.94
CA ASP A 424 -2.94 21.28 2.89
C ASP A 424 -2.35 21.91 1.62
N ASN A 425 -2.92 23.05 1.18
CA ASN A 425 -2.44 23.76 -0.01
C ASN A 425 -1.04 24.37 0.21
N ALA A 426 -0.72 24.81 1.43
CA ALA A 426 0.61 25.28 1.81
C ALA A 426 1.64 24.13 1.74
N ARG A 427 1.33 22.97 2.30
CA ARG A 427 2.19 21.76 2.18
C ARG A 427 2.38 21.38 0.71
N ALA A 428 1.30 21.38 -0.08
CA ALA A 428 1.35 21.00 -1.49
C ALA A 428 2.19 21.97 -2.33
N LEU A 429 2.14 23.27 -2.03
CA LEU A 429 3.01 24.28 -2.65
C LEU A 429 4.48 23.97 -2.40
N ILE A 430 4.86 23.62 -1.18
CA ILE A 430 6.26 23.26 -0.84
C ILE A 430 6.70 22.06 -1.69
N ALA A 431 5.96 20.94 -1.60
CA ALA A 431 6.35 19.69 -2.24
C ALA A 431 6.41 19.79 -3.78
N LEU A 432 5.41 20.41 -4.41
CA LEU A 432 5.41 20.53 -5.87
C LEU A 432 6.41 21.58 -6.38
N SER A 433 6.71 22.63 -5.60
CA SER A 433 7.78 23.58 -5.96
C SER A 433 9.13 22.88 -6.00
N GLN A 434 9.40 21.99 -5.04
CA GLN A 434 10.63 21.19 -5.03
C GLN A 434 10.67 20.20 -6.21
N MET A 435 9.57 19.48 -6.48
CA MET A 435 9.47 18.59 -7.64
C MET A 435 9.75 19.32 -8.97
N TYR A 436 9.18 20.52 -9.14
CA TYR A 436 9.40 21.34 -10.32
C TYR A 436 10.85 21.84 -10.40
N ALA A 437 11.36 22.44 -9.33
CA ALA A 437 12.65 23.14 -9.35
C ALA A 437 13.85 22.19 -9.37
N GLU A 438 13.80 21.07 -8.64
CA GLU A 438 14.92 20.16 -8.46
C GLU A 438 14.83 18.92 -9.35
N ARG A 439 13.64 18.36 -9.51
CA ARG A 439 13.41 17.16 -10.34
C ARG A 439 12.95 17.49 -11.76
N LYS A 440 12.73 18.77 -12.07
CA LYS A 440 12.35 19.27 -13.40
C LYS A 440 11.02 18.68 -13.90
N ASP A 441 10.11 18.33 -13.00
CA ASP A 441 8.77 17.90 -13.38
C ASP A 441 7.90 19.11 -13.73
N VAL A 442 7.94 19.50 -15.01
CA VAL A 442 7.17 20.63 -15.55
C VAL A 442 5.66 20.47 -15.40
N SER A 443 5.16 19.25 -15.23
CA SER A 443 3.72 19.01 -15.06
C SER A 443 3.18 19.49 -13.70
N CYS A 444 4.06 19.90 -12.78
CA CYS A 444 3.70 20.51 -11.50
C CYS A 444 3.31 21.99 -11.60
N GLU A 445 3.72 22.71 -12.66
CA GLU A 445 3.60 24.17 -12.76
C GLU A 445 2.18 24.70 -12.57
N THR A 446 1.20 24.09 -13.24
CA THR A 446 -0.21 24.48 -13.14
C THR A 446 -0.73 24.38 -11.71
N TYR A 447 -0.33 23.33 -10.98
CA TYR A 447 -0.77 23.08 -9.60
C TYR A 447 -0.10 24.06 -8.62
N ILE A 448 1.18 24.38 -8.83
CA ILE A 448 1.89 25.41 -8.05
C ILE A 448 1.16 26.75 -8.14
N LYS A 449 0.73 27.14 -9.35
CA LYS A 449 -0.06 28.37 -9.52
C LYS A 449 -1.40 28.30 -8.81
N THR A 450 -2.09 27.16 -8.89
CA THR A 450 -3.34 26.93 -8.16
C THR A 450 -3.15 27.15 -6.65
N TYR A 451 -2.11 26.58 -6.05
CA TYR A 451 -1.87 26.73 -4.61
C TYR A 451 -1.48 28.16 -4.21
N LEU A 452 -0.64 28.85 -5.01
CA LEU A 452 -0.33 30.27 -4.78
C LEU A 452 -1.58 31.14 -4.81
N ASN A 453 -2.47 30.92 -5.78
CA ASN A 453 -3.72 31.65 -5.88
C ASN A 453 -4.65 31.34 -4.70
N PHE A 454 -4.67 30.08 -4.23
CA PHE A 454 -5.44 29.69 -3.05
C PHE A 454 -4.93 30.37 -1.76
N ILE A 455 -3.61 30.39 -1.55
CA ILE A 455 -3.00 31.11 -0.42
C ILE A 455 -3.33 32.60 -0.49
N CYS A 456 -3.27 33.21 -1.68
CA CYS A 456 -3.66 34.61 -1.88
C CYS A 456 -5.13 34.85 -1.55
N HIS A 457 -6.02 33.92 -1.89
CA HIS A 457 -7.45 34.01 -1.57
C HIS A 457 -7.70 33.96 -0.05
N CYS A 458 -6.91 33.17 0.68
CA CYS A 458 -7.04 33.03 2.13
C CYS A 458 -6.53 34.25 2.91
N LEU A 459 -5.71 35.10 2.30
CA LEU A 459 -5.06 36.25 2.94
C LEU A 459 -6.06 37.38 3.23
N GLN A 460 -6.09 37.82 4.49
CA GLN A 460 -6.95 38.89 4.98
C GLN A 460 -6.20 40.23 5.00
N THR A 461 -6.96 41.32 5.12
CA THR A 461 -6.42 42.70 5.11
C THR A 461 -5.52 43.01 6.30
N ASP A 462 -5.67 42.29 7.42
CA ASP A 462 -4.84 42.43 8.63
C ASP A 462 -3.57 41.57 8.61
N GLY A 463 -3.32 40.86 7.51
CA GLY A 463 -2.16 40.00 7.31
C GLY A 463 -2.32 38.57 7.86
N SER A 464 -3.48 38.24 8.46
CA SER A 464 -3.82 36.87 8.82
C SER A 464 -4.37 36.08 7.61
N PHE A 465 -4.50 34.77 7.76
CA PHE A 465 -5.14 33.90 6.78
C PHE A 465 -6.31 33.13 7.41
N LEU A 466 -7.37 32.93 6.63
CA LEU A 466 -8.42 31.95 6.93
C LEU A 466 -8.01 30.58 6.41
N ASN A 467 -8.45 29.51 7.09
CA ASN A 467 -8.07 28.14 6.74
C ASN A 467 -9.13 27.42 5.90
N TYR A 468 -10.38 27.38 6.36
CA TYR A 468 -11.40 26.46 5.85
C TYR A 468 -12.26 27.08 4.76
N VAL A 469 -12.20 26.50 3.56
CA VAL A 469 -12.95 26.93 2.38
C VAL A 469 -13.85 25.80 1.91
N HIS A 470 -15.15 26.07 1.77
CA HIS A 470 -16.13 25.12 1.26
C HIS A 470 -15.88 24.83 -0.23
N LYS A 471 -16.43 23.72 -0.74
CA LYS A 471 -16.36 23.35 -2.18
C LYS A 471 -16.86 24.44 -3.14
N ASP A 472 -17.75 25.32 -2.66
CA ASP A 472 -18.34 26.43 -3.41
C ASP A 472 -17.51 27.72 -3.29
N ILE A 473 -16.29 27.64 -2.75
CA ILE A 473 -15.30 28.73 -2.66
C ILE A 473 -15.77 29.85 -1.73
N LEU A 474 -16.47 29.47 -0.65
CA LEU A 474 -16.86 30.37 0.44
C LEU A 474 -16.16 29.92 1.72
N PHE A 475 -15.71 30.88 2.53
CA PHE A 475 -15.20 30.58 3.86
C PHE A 475 -16.30 29.99 4.74
N THR A 476 -15.91 29.06 5.62
CA THR A 476 -16.85 28.39 6.55
C THR A 476 -16.79 29.01 7.94
N SER A 477 -17.84 28.78 8.75
CA SER A 477 -17.88 29.22 10.17
C SER A 477 -16.79 28.60 11.03
N GLN A 478 -16.18 27.49 10.62
CA GLN A 478 -15.06 26.85 11.34
C GLN A 478 -13.88 27.79 11.54
N ASN A 479 -13.72 28.80 10.67
CA ASN A 479 -12.68 29.83 10.83
C ASN A 479 -12.89 30.75 12.04
N GLU A 480 -14.11 30.80 12.58
CA GLU A 480 -14.46 31.58 13.77
C GLU A 480 -14.40 30.72 15.06
N GLU A 481 -14.46 29.40 14.90
CA GLU A 481 -14.58 28.42 15.99
C GLU A 481 -13.25 27.75 16.36
N THR A 482 -12.20 27.89 15.54
CA THR A 482 -10.93 27.16 15.68
C THR A 482 -9.71 28.08 15.69
N GLY A 483 -8.63 27.64 16.34
CA GLY A 483 -7.35 28.35 16.31
C GLY A 483 -6.69 28.22 14.93
N LEU A 484 -6.38 29.36 14.30
CA LEU A 484 -5.83 29.41 12.93
C LEU A 484 -4.31 29.63 12.87
N GLU A 485 -3.62 29.76 14.01
CA GLU A 485 -2.19 30.10 14.00
C GLU A 485 -1.35 29.05 13.23
N ASP A 486 -1.68 27.76 13.34
CA ASP A 486 -0.94 26.69 12.65
C ASP A 486 -1.01 26.80 11.13
N SER A 487 -2.21 27.01 10.57
CA SER A 487 -2.38 27.20 9.12
C SER A 487 -1.69 28.47 8.63
N ASN A 488 -1.72 29.53 9.44
CA ASN A 488 -1.02 30.79 9.17
C ASN A 488 0.51 30.60 9.14
N GLY A 489 1.08 29.91 10.13
CA GLY A 489 2.50 29.57 10.18
C GLY A 489 2.92 28.73 8.97
N ARG A 490 2.12 27.74 8.58
CA ARG A 490 2.38 26.91 7.39
C ARG A 490 2.30 27.71 6.09
N ALA A 491 1.39 28.68 5.97
CA ALA A 491 1.34 29.58 4.81
C ALA A 491 2.61 30.45 4.70
N ILE A 492 3.09 31.00 5.81
CA ILE A 492 4.37 31.73 5.85
C ILE A 492 5.53 30.81 5.45
N MET A 493 5.55 29.58 5.97
CA MET A 493 6.53 28.56 5.59
C MET A 493 6.54 28.33 4.07
N ALA A 494 5.37 28.08 3.50
CA ALA A 494 5.21 27.78 2.09
C ALA A 494 5.61 28.94 1.17
N LEU A 495 5.23 30.17 1.52
CA LEU A 495 5.63 31.37 0.77
C LEU A 495 7.14 31.57 0.82
N GLY A 496 7.76 31.46 2.00
CA GLY A 496 9.21 31.58 2.15
C GLY A 496 9.98 30.50 1.39
N TYR A 497 9.48 29.27 1.43
CA TYR A 497 10.05 28.15 0.67
C TYR A 497 9.93 28.39 -0.84
N PHE A 498 8.76 28.81 -1.34
CA PHE A 498 8.56 29.16 -2.75
C PHE A 498 9.52 30.27 -3.21
N ILE A 499 9.66 31.34 -2.42
CA ILE A 499 10.58 32.45 -2.70
C ILE A 499 12.04 31.99 -2.78
N SER A 500 12.43 30.96 -2.02
CA SER A 500 13.80 30.43 -2.05
C SER A 500 14.21 29.91 -3.44
N TYR A 501 13.25 29.48 -4.25
CA TYR A 501 13.43 29.06 -5.64
C TYR A 501 13.24 30.20 -6.67
N ALA A 502 13.22 31.46 -6.24
CA ALA A 502 13.14 32.61 -7.14
C ALA A 502 14.17 32.49 -8.29
N GLY A 503 13.72 32.75 -9.53
CA GLY A 503 14.46 32.50 -10.77
C GLY A 503 14.18 31.14 -11.41
N LYS A 504 13.45 30.23 -10.74
CA LYS A 504 12.90 29.01 -11.34
C LYS A 504 11.46 29.17 -11.82
N PHE A 505 10.75 30.16 -11.31
CA PHE A 505 9.35 30.46 -11.63
C PHE A 505 9.24 31.83 -12.30
N PRO A 506 8.09 32.15 -12.94
CA PRO A 506 7.84 33.49 -13.46
C PRO A 506 8.06 34.56 -12.38
N ASP A 507 8.74 35.65 -12.74
CA ASP A 507 9.10 36.72 -11.79
C ASP A 507 7.85 37.32 -11.12
N THR A 508 6.75 37.43 -11.84
CA THR A 508 5.47 37.92 -11.31
C THR A 508 4.96 37.08 -10.13
N TRP A 509 5.13 35.75 -10.17
CA TRP A 509 4.71 34.88 -9.08
C TRP A 509 5.60 35.04 -7.85
N THR A 510 6.89 35.22 -8.06
CA THR A 510 7.84 35.51 -6.98
C THR A 510 7.51 36.85 -6.31
N LEU A 511 7.20 37.88 -7.10
CA LEU A 511 6.79 39.19 -6.60
C LEU A 511 5.47 39.11 -5.82
N ASP A 512 4.49 38.35 -6.31
CA ASP A 512 3.23 38.10 -5.60
C ASP A 512 3.49 37.39 -4.26
N ALA A 513 4.35 36.37 -4.22
CA ALA A 513 4.70 35.67 -2.99
C ALA A 513 5.40 36.59 -1.98
N ILE A 514 6.32 37.45 -2.44
CA ILE A 514 6.98 38.47 -1.62
C ILE A 514 5.96 39.48 -1.06
N ARG A 515 4.99 39.91 -1.87
CA ARG A 515 3.91 40.80 -1.41
C ARG A 515 3.10 40.13 -0.30
N MET A 516 2.68 38.89 -0.52
CA MET A 516 1.88 38.13 0.45
C MET A 516 2.63 37.93 1.77
N ILE A 517 3.88 37.46 1.75
CA ILE A 517 4.63 37.23 2.99
C ILE A 517 4.88 38.52 3.76
N LYS A 518 5.14 39.65 3.09
CA LYS A 518 5.31 40.95 3.75
C LYS A 518 4.04 41.44 4.44
N GLN A 519 2.86 41.17 3.86
CA GLN A 519 1.58 41.50 4.50
C GLN A 519 1.40 40.79 5.85
N THR A 520 2.06 39.65 6.08
CA THR A 520 1.99 38.90 7.34
C THR A 520 2.83 39.48 8.47
N PHE A 521 3.74 40.43 8.20
CA PHE A 521 4.71 40.94 9.20
C PHE A 521 4.06 41.47 10.48
N PRO A 522 2.93 42.22 10.45
CA PRO A 522 2.25 42.64 11.67
C PRO A 522 1.75 41.44 12.50
N MET A 523 1.29 40.38 11.84
CA MET A 523 0.77 39.17 12.48
C MET A 523 1.88 38.32 13.09
N ILE A 524 3.06 38.21 12.45
CA ILE A 524 4.21 37.44 12.94
C ILE A 524 4.56 37.78 14.40
N THR A 525 4.52 39.07 14.74
CA THR A 525 4.85 39.53 16.11
C THR A 525 3.86 39.05 17.18
N ARG A 526 2.66 38.59 16.78
CA ARG A 526 1.58 38.17 17.67
C ARG A 526 1.49 36.65 17.86
N LEU A 527 2.17 35.85 17.04
CA LEU A 527 2.17 34.38 17.14
C LEU A 527 2.58 33.89 18.54
N GLN A 528 1.82 32.92 19.07
CA GLN A 528 2.04 32.32 20.40
C GLN A 528 2.24 30.80 20.34
N SER A 529 1.61 30.10 19.38
CA SER A 529 1.75 28.65 19.22
C SER A 529 3.19 28.29 18.87
N PRO A 530 3.85 27.38 19.62
CA PRO A 530 5.21 26.92 19.30
C PRO A 530 5.33 26.39 17.87
N ARG A 531 4.34 25.63 17.39
CA ARG A 531 4.36 25.08 16.02
C ARG A 531 4.22 26.17 14.97
N SER A 532 3.32 27.13 15.17
CA SER A 532 3.16 28.27 14.26
C SER A 532 4.42 29.13 14.17
N MET A 533 5.06 29.40 15.32
CA MET A 533 6.35 30.09 15.37
C MET A 533 7.43 29.30 14.61
N ALA A 534 7.51 27.98 14.82
CA ALA A 534 8.46 27.11 14.14
C ALA A 534 8.27 27.10 12.61
N PHE A 535 7.03 26.97 12.11
CA PHE A 535 6.75 27.06 10.67
C PHE A 535 7.14 28.43 10.09
N ALA A 536 6.80 29.52 10.79
CA ALA A 536 7.16 30.87 10.36
C ALA A 536 8.67 31.06 10.33
N ILE A 537 9.42 30.59 11.33
CA ILE A 537 10.90 30.62 11.34
C ILE A 537 11.47 29.93 10.10
N LYS A 538 11.01 28.71 9.78
CA LYS A 538 11.49 27.97 8.60
C LYS A 538 11.24 28.76 7.31
N GLY A 539 10.04 29.32 7.14
CA GLY A 539 9.69 30.16 5.99
C GLY A 539 10.56 31.40 5.87
N LEU A 540 10.70 32.15 6.97
CA LEU A 540 11.50 33.37 7.01
C LEU A 540 12.98 33.08 6.74
N CYS A 541 13.53 31.97 7.24
CA CYS A 541 14.91 31.57 6.96
C CYS A 541 15.10 31.24 5.46
N CYS A 542 14.16 30.54 4.84
CA CYS A 542 14.18 30.28 3.39
C CYS A 542 14.11 31.59 2.59
N TYR A 543 13.26 32.53 3.00
CA TYR A 543 13.19 33.85 2.38
C TYR A 543 14.51 34.63 2.57
N TRP A 544 15.00 34.74 3.80
CA TRP A 544 16.24 35.43 4.15
C TRP A 544 17.44 34.88 3.39
N ARG A 545 17.54 33.56 3.21
CA ARG A 545 18.64 32.93 2.45
C ARG A 545 18.70 33.41 0.99
N LYS A 546 17.54 33.68 0.38
CA LYS A 546 17.47 34.22 -0.99
C LYS A 546 17.66 35.73 -1.02
N TYR A 547 17.08 36.44 -0.07
CA TYR A 547 17.11 37.91 0.04
C TYR A 547 17.42 38.33 1.48
N PRO A 548 18.72 38.38 1.86
CA PRO A 548 19.11 38.74 3.22
C PRO A 548 18.63 40.14 3.61
N SER A 549 18.02 40.25 4.79
CA SER A 549 17.44 41.49 5.31
C SER A 549 17.55 41.54 6.84
N PRO A 550 17.99 42.66 7.44
CA PRO A 550 17.98 42.83 8.89
C PRO A 550 16.58 42.70 9.51
N GLU A 551 15.54 43.19 8.79
CA GLU A 551 14.15 43.09 9.23
C GLU A 551 13.70 41.62 9.35
N ILE A 552 13.94 40.82 8.31
CA ILE A 552 13.58 39.39 8.33
C ILE A 552 14.37 38.65 9.42
N CYS A 553 15.67 38.96 9.54
CA CYS A 553 16.52 38.38 10.60
C CYS A 553 15.99 38.72 12.01
N SER A 554 15.44 39.93 12.20
CA SER A 554 14.85 40.33 13.49
C SER A 554 13.59 39.52 13.82
N PHE A 555 12.74 39.21 12.84
CA PHE A 555 11.58 38.33 13.04
C PHE A 555 11.99 36.89 13.35
N ILE A 556 13.00 36.36 12.64
CA ILE A 556 13.56 35.03 12.94
C ILE A 556 14.03 34.98 14.40
N LYS A 557 14.81 35.97 14.82
CA LYS A 557 15.32 36.06 16.20
C LYS A 557 14.20 36.17 17.22
N LEU A 558 13.22 37.04 16.99
CA LEU A 558 12.06 37.22 17.87
C LEU A 558 11.33 35.90 18.15
N LEU A 559 11.02 35.14 17.10
CA LEU A 559 10.29 33.89 17.22
C LEU A 559 11.15 32.79 17.86
N ALA A 560 12.43 32.70 17.49
CA ALA A 560 13.36 31.73 18.07
C ALA A 560 13.59 31.98 19.57
N ASP A 561 13.78 33.24 19.98
CA ASP A 561 13.88 33.62 21.40
C ASP A 561 12.62 33.24 22.20
N ARG A 562 11.43 33.37 21.60
CA ARG A 562 10.19 32.89 22.23
C ARG A 562 10.16 31.38 22.40
N LEU A 563 10.56 30.61 21.38
CA LEU A 563 10.67 29.15 21.49
C LEU A 563 11.69 28.73 22.56
N ILE A 564 12.84 29.40 22.64
CA ILE A 564 13.81 29.19 23.71
C ILE A 564 13.19 29.45 25.09
N ASN A 565 12.35 30.49 25.23
CA ASN A 565 11.66 30.74 26.49
C ASN A 565 10.63 29.64 26.82
N CYS A 566 9.87 29.14 25.84
CA CYS A 566 8.99 27.97 26.04
C CYS A 566 9.77 26.75 26.53
N TYR A 567 10.92 26.46 25.90
CA TYR A 567 11.83 25.41 26.32
C TYR A 567 12.33 25.60 27.75
N ARG A 568 12.86 26.78 28.09
CA ARG A 568 13.37 27.07 29.44
C ARG A 568 12.30 26.95 30.53
N GLN A 569 11.06 27.32 30.23
CA GLN A 569 9.95 27.26 31.19
C GLN A 569 9.49 25.83 31.48
N ASN A 570 9.58 24.93 30.48
CA ASN A 570 9.10 23.55 30.62
C ASN A 570 10.20 22.55 30.94
N LYS A 571 11.47 22.91 30.63
CA LYS A 571 12.64 22.09 30.92
C LYS A 571 12.77 21.85 32.41
N GLU A 572 12.72 20.58 32.80
CA GLU A 572 12.88 20.17 34.19
C GLU A 572 13.26 18.69 34.27
N ASN A 573 14.16 18.34 35.19
CA ASN A 573 14.58 16.95 35.40
C ASN A 573 15.04 16.29 34.07
N LYS A 574 14.34 15.24 33.63
CA LYS A 574 14.59 14.50 32.38
C LYS A 574 13.71 14.95 31.21
N TRP A 575 12.99 16.06 31.35
CA TRP A 575 12.08 16.60 30.33
C TRP A 575 12.74 17.77 29.62
N SER A 576 13.40 17.51 28.48
CA SER A 576 14.07 18.52 27.66
C SER A 576 13.19 18.92 26.47
N TRP A 577 12.03 19.54 26.76
CA TRP A 577 11.04 19.90 25.73
C TRP A 577 10.38 21.27 25.92
N PHE A 578 9.77 21.77 24.85
CA PHE A 578 9.16 23.11 24.71
C PHE A 578 7.84 23.30 25.46
N GLU A 579 7.16 22.21 25.79
CA GLU A 579 5.83 22.17 26.41
C GLU A 579 5.77 21.03 27.43
N ALA A 580 4.73 20.98 28.28
CA ALA A 580 4.50 19.89 29.23
C ALA A 580 4.01 18.58 28.59
N TYR A 581 3.95 18.52 27.25
CA TYR A 581 3.47 17.38 26.49
C TYR A 581 4.16 17.28 25.11
N LEU A 582 4.05 16.11 24.46
CA LEU A 582 4.32 15.92 23.03
C LEU A 582 3.00 15.65 22.31
N THR A 583 2.77 16.32 21.17
CA THR A 583 1.56 16.15 20.36
C THR A 583 1.91 15.69 18.95
N TYR A 584 1.70 16.54 17.94
CA TYR A 584 1.91 16.29 16.52
C TYR A 584 2.99 17.24 15.97
N ASP A 585 3.57 16.85 14.84
CA ASP A 585 4.60 17.56 14.07
C ASP A 585 5.75 18.04 14.97
N ASN A 586 6.07 17.25 16.02
CA ASN A 586 6.96 17.68 17.11
C ASN A 586 8.35 18.05 16.61
N SER A 587 8.84 17.34 15.58
CA SER A 587 10.17 17.52 14.98
C SER A 587 10.38 18.91 14.38
N VAL A 588 9.31 19.65 14.05
CA VAL A 588 9.42 21.02 13.52
C VAL A 588 10.02 22.00 14.52
N LEU A 589 9.79 21.79 15.83
CA LEU A 589 10.27 22.70 16.88
C LEU A 589 11.80 22.76 16.92
N PRO A 590 12.52 21.64 17.19
CA PRO A 590 13.99 21.64 17.17
C PRO A 590 14.56 21.97 15.79
N GLU A 591 13.94 21.50 14.71
CA GLU A 591 14.38 21.80 13.35
C GLU A 591 14.36 23.32 13.08
N SER A 592 13.30 24.02 13.48
CA SER A 592 13.18 25.47 13.26
C SER A 592 14.27 26.28 13.99
N LEU A 593 14.67 25.85 15.19
CA LEU A 593 15.79 26.48 15.90
C LEU A 593 17.11 26.27 15.16
N LEU A 594 17.30 25.11 14.53
CA LEU A 594 18.48 24.85 13.70
C LEU A 594 18.50 25.76 12.45
N TYR A 595 17.34 26.02 11.83
CA TYR A 595 17.20 27.05 10.79
C TYR A 595 17.54 28.45 11.31
N ALA A 596 17.07 28.82 12.51
CA ALA A 596 17.38 30.10 13.13
C ALA A 596 18.88 30.25 13.43
N TYR A 597 19.55 29.19 13.87
CA TYR A 597 21.01 29.15 14.04
C TYR A 597 21.73 29.45 12.72
N ILE A 598 21.32 28.82 11.61
CA ILE A 598 21.93 29.06 10.29
C ILE A 598 21.80 30.53 9.87
N ALA A 599 20.68 31.18 10.16
CA ALA A 599 20.45 32.57 9.80
C ALA A 599 21.15 33.59 10.71
N THR A 600 21.30 33.26 12.01
CA THR A 600 21.74 34.24 13.04
C THR A 600 23.13 34.00 13.61
N GLY A 601 23.63 32.76 13.53
CA GLY A 601 24.87 32.33 14.17
C GLY A 601 24.77 32.12 15.70
N ASP A 602 23.60 32.25 16.31
CA ASP A 602 23.43 32.14 17.76
C ASP A 602 23.47 30.67 18.23
N THR A 603 24.51 30.30 18.98
CA THR A 603 24.76 28.92 19.38
C THR A 603 23.72 28.37 20.36
N VAL A 604 22.99 29.24 21.09
CA VAL A 604 21.92 28.80 22.01
C VAL A 604 20.83 28.05 21.23
N TYR A 605 20.51 28.49 20.02
CA TYR A 605 19.54 27.82 19.16
C TYR A 605 20.03 26.44 18.73
N LYS A 606 21.31 26.32 18.36
CA LYS A 606 21.91 25.05 17.94
C LYS A 606 21.93 24.04 19.08
N GLU A 607 22.37 24.45 20.27
CA GLU A 607 22.47 23.59 21.45
C GLU A 607 21.09 23.11 21.90
N THR A 608 20.11 24.03 21.96
CA THR A 608 18.73 23.67 22.34
C THR A 608 18.07 22.79 21.29
N ALA A 609 18.32 23.03 20.00
CA ALA A 609 17.83 22.18 18.92
C ALA A 609 18.35 20.74 19.06
N GLN A 610 19.64 20.56 19.33
CA GLN A 610 20.25 19.26 19.54
C GLN A 610 19.65 18.54 20.75
N GLU A 611 19.66 19.18 21.91
CA GLU A 611 19.18 18.57 23.15
C GLU A 611 17.70 18.16 23.07
N SER A 612 16.85 19.03 22.51
CA SER A 612 15.42 18.74 22.38
C SER A 612 15.11 17.70 21.30
N PHE A 613 15.89 17.64 20.22
CA PHE A 613 15.71 16.61 19.21
C PHE A 613 16.18 15.25 19.68
N ASP A 614 17.33 15.17 20.35
CA ASP A 614 17.82 13.92 20.94
C ASP A 614 16.79 13.38 21.96
N PHE A 615 16.22 14.25 22.80
CA PHE A 615 15.10 13.90 23.68
C PHE A 615 13.89 13.35 22.91
N LEU A 616 13.49 13.96 21.81
CA LEU A 616 12.36 13.47 21.00
C LEU A 616 12.68 12.10 20.37
N LEU A 617 13.89 11.90 19.87
CA LEU A 617 14.33 10.65 19.26
C LEU A 617 14.36 9.51 20.29
N GLU A 618 14.75 9.78 21.54
CA GLU A 618 14.65 8.82 22.64
C GLU A 618 13.21 8.37 22.93
N LYS A 619 12.22 9.24 22.69
CA LYS A 619 10.80 8.92 22.89
C LYS A 619 10.14 8.25 21.70
N THR A 620 10.67 8.48 20.50
CA THR A 620 10.01 8.11 19.24
C THR A 620 10.74 7.03 18.45
N PHE A 621 11.89 6.54 18.92
CA PHE A 621 12.58 5.41 18.33
C PHE A 621 12.72 4.26 19.32
N THR A 622 12.67 3.06 18.75
CA THR A 622 13.18 1.83 19.36
C THR A 622 14.44 1.39 18.60
N ASP A 623 15.00 0.23 18.92
CA ASP A 623 16.24 -0.27 18.31
C ASP A 623 16.11 -0.44 16.78
N ASP A 624 14.94 -0.82 16.26
CA ASP A 624 14.76 -1.21 14.85
C ASP A 624 13.72 -0.38 14.07
N ARG A 625 12.93 0.46 14.74
CA ARG A 625 11.85 1.24 14.10
C ARG A 625 11.56 2.56 14.82
N ILE A 626 10.91 3.46 14.08
CA ILE A 626 10.24 4.64 14.64
C ILE A 626 8.85 4.23 15.19
N LYS A 627 8.45 4.86 16.29
CA LYS A 627 7.13 4.77 16.91
C LYS A 627 6.75 6.16 17.41
N VAL A 628 5.98 6.89 16.62
CA VAL A 628 5.65 8.29 16.91
C VAL A 628 4.61 8.42 18.02
N VAL A 629 4.42 9.64 18.52
CA VAL A 629 3.43 9.93 19.56
C VAL A 629 2.03 9.67 19.01
N SER A 630 1.21 8.94 19.78
CA SER A 630 -0.16 8.61 19.41
C SER A 630 -1.06 9.85 19.34
N ASN A 631 -1.90 9.90 18.30
CA ASN A 631 -2.98 10.88 18.19
C ASN A 631 -4.22 10.54 19.05
N GLN A 632 -4.31 9.34 19.60
CA GLN A 632 -5.38 8.91 20.51
C GLN A 632 -5.14 9.35 21.96
N GLY A 633 -3.91 9.77 22.27
CA GLY A 633 -3.56 10.36 23.56
C GLY A 633 -2.13 10.87 23.56
N TRP A 634 -1.99 12.20 23.56
CA TRP A 634 -0.70 12.91 23.61
C TRP A 634 0.13 12.51 24.83
N LEU A 635 1.45 12.38 24.64
CA LEU A 635 2.37 12.06 25.73
C LEU A 635 2.48 13.25 26.68
N GLN A 636 2.19 13.04 27.96
CA GLN A 636 2.32 14.08 28.99
C GLN A 636 3.61 13.87 29.79
N LYS A 637 4.21 14.94 30.31
CA LYS A 637 5.46 14.91 31.09
C LYS A 637 5.48 13.87 32.22
N GLU A 638 4.33 13.61 32.85
CA GLU A 638 4.19 12.73 34.02
C GLU A 638 3.33 11.49 33.76
N ARG A 639 2.90 11.23 32.52
CA ARG A 639 2.03 10.09 32.20
C ARG A 639 2.51 9.36 30.97
N GLU A 640 2.34 8.04 30.96
CA GLU A 640 2.52 7.27 29.75
C GLU A 640 1.46 7.67 28.71
N GLY A 641 1.91 7.90 27.47
CA GLY A 641 1.04 8.16 26.34
C GLY A 641 0.39 6.88 25.83
N GLN A 642 -0.60 7.03 24.94
CA GLN A 642 -1.14 5.87 24.25
C GLN A 642 -0.12 5.33 23.21
N THR A 643 -0.28 4.06 22.85
CA THR A 643 0.72 3.33 22.06
C THR A 643 0.44 3.30 20.56
N PHE A 644 -0.82 3.45 20.13
CA PHE A 644 -1.23 3.29 18.72
C PHE A 644 -1.97 4.53 18.21
N GLY A 645 -2.09 4.69 16.89
CA GLY A 645 -2.62 5.92 16.28
C GLY A 645 -1.49 6.82 15.76
N GLU A 646 -0.57 6.22 15.01
CA GLU A 646 0.57 6.91 14.41
C GLU A 646 0.14 7.59 13.10
N GLN A 647 0.60 8.83 12.88
CA GLN A 647 0.22 9.62 11.70
C GLN A 647 1.43 9.91 10.78
N PRO A 648 1.23 9.91 9.45
CA PRO A 648 2.27 10.25 8.47
C PRO A 648 2.99 11.58 8.71
N ILE A 649 2.32 12.58 9.27
CA ILE A 649 2.88 13.91 9.51
C ILE A 649 4.07 13.87 10.47
N ASP A 650 3.97 13.13 11.57
CA ASP A 650 5.04 13.01 12.56
C ASP A 650 6.26 12.28 11.99
N VAL A 651 6.01 11.20 11.25
CA VAL A 651 7.06 10.41 10.58
C VAL A 651 7.75 11.27 9.53
N ALA A 652 7.00 11.96 8.67
CA ALA A 652 7.56 12.83 7.65
C ALA A 652 8.35 14.00 8.24
N GLY A 653 7.81 14.69 9.25
CA GLY A 653 8.51 15.75 9.96
C GLY A 653 9.83 15.26 10.57
N THR A 654 9.84 14.05 11.11
CA THR A 654 11.05 13.43 11.67
C THR A 654 12.08 13.08 10.58
N VAL A 655 11.67 12.53 9.43
CA VAL A 655 12.57 12.28 8.29
C VAL A 655 13.22 13.58 7.80
N ILE A 656 12.45 14.66 7.66
CA ILE A 656 12.93 15.96 7.19
C ILE A 656 13.87 16.61 8.22
N ALA A 657 13.53 16.53 9.52
CA ALA A 657 14.38 17.03 10.59
C ALA A 657 15.71 16.26 10.62
N LEU A 658 15.69 14.92 10.56
CA LEU A 658 16.92 14.11 10.55
C LEU A 658 17.87 14.48 9.41
N HIS A 659 17.35 14.76 8.21
CA HIS A 659 18.15 15.28 7.10
C HIS A 659 18.81 16.63 7.42
N THR A 660 18.04 17.55 8.01
CA THR A 660 18.51 18.88 8.39
C THR A 660 19.60 18.79 9.48
N PHE A 661 19.38 17.95 10.48
CA PHE A 661 20.34 17.69 11.55
C PHE A 661 21.63 17.05 11.03
N TYR A 662 21.54 16.03 10.16
CA TYR A 662 22.72 15.48 9.49
C TYR A 662 23.48 16.54 8.69
N THR A 663 22.78 17.44 7.99
CA THR A 663 23.42 18.50 7.19
C THR A 663 24.25 19.45 8.05
N VAL A 664 23.81 19.77 9.28
CA VAL A 664 24.51 20.71 10.18
C VAL A 664 25.54 20.03 11.08
N PHE A 665 25.22 18.85 11.63
CA PHE A 665 26.07 18.17 12.61
C PHE A 665 27.01 17.12 11.99
N LYS A 666 26.70 16.59 10.79
CA LYS A 666 27.46 15.53 10.12
C LYS A 666 27.60 14.23 10.93
N ASP A 667 26.64 13.96 11.81
CA ASP A 667 26.55 12.69 12.55
C ASP A 667 25.77 11.65 11.74
N GLU A 668 26.45 10.55 11.38
CA GLU A 668 25.89 9.41 10.64
C GLU A 668 24.72 8.72 11.36
N ALA A 669 24.61 8.87 12.69
CA ALA A 669 23.48 8.35 13.45
C ALA A 669 22.15 8.97 12.99
N TYR A 670 22.15 10.26 12.61
CA TYR A 670 20.97 10.92 12.07
C TYR A 670 20.59 10.35 10.70
N LEU A 671 21.55 10.06 9.83
CA LEU A 671 21.30 9.45 8.51
C LEU A 671 20.74 8.03 8.64
N ALA A 672 21.29 7.23 9.57
CA ALA A 672 20.78 5.89 9.86
C ALA A 672 19.33 5.94 10.37
N LYS A 673 19.04 6.82 11.34
CA LYS A 673 17.67 7.03 11.84
C LYS A 673 16.74 7.57 10.76
N GLN A 674 17.22 8.39 9.82
CA GLN A 674 16.42 8.93 8.73
C GLN A 674 15.87 7.81 7.87
N LYS A 675 16.74 6.86 7.50
CA LYS A 675 16.34 5.67 6.74
C LYS A 675 15.35 4.81 7.52
N THR A 676 15.62 4.53 8.80
CA THR A 676 14.70 3.77 9.67
C THR A 676 13.33 4.44 9.79
N ALA A 677 13.28 5.77 9.92
CA ALA A 677 12.02 6.51 9.96
C ALA A 677 11.27 6.42 8.62
N PHE A 678 11.96 6.57 7.50
CA PHE A 678 11.34 6.47 6.18
C PHE A 678 10.77 5.06 5.91
N ASP A 679 11.47 4.01 6.37
CA ASP A 679 11.04 2.63 6.20
C ASP A 679 9.68 2.33 6.85
N TRP A 680 9.22 3.15 7.81
CA TRP A 680 7.86 3.09 8.34
C TRP A 680 6.79 3.19 7.24
N PHE A 681 6.97 4.06 6.25
CA PHE A 681 6.07 4.18 5.10
C PHE A 681 6.07 2.92 4.24
N LEU A 682 7.19 2.18 4.24
CA LEU A 682 7.40 0.97 3.46
C LEU A 682 6.97 -0.29 4.21
N GLY A 683 6.61 -0.18 5.48
CA GLY A 683 6.07 -1.26 6.30
C GLY A 683 6.99 -1.73 7.43
N ASN A 684 8.05 -0.99 7.77
CA ASN A 684 8.79 -1.19 9.03
C ASN A 684 8.02 -0.54 10.21
N ASN A 685 6.87 -1.10 10.54
CA ASN A 685 5.98 -0.64 11.60
C ASN A 685 5.35 -1.83 12.34
N HIS A 686 4.55 -1.61 13.39
CA HIS A 686 4.05 -2.70 14.24
C HIS A 686 3.09 -3.67 13.54
N LEU A 687 2.44 -3.26 12.44
CA LEU A 687 1.60 -4.14 11.64
C LEU A 687 2.36 -4.87 10.53
N HIS A 688 3.61 -4.49 10.27
CA HIS A 688 4.36 -4.92 9.08
C HIS A 688 3.59 -4.62 7.77
N GLN A 689 2.89 -3.48 7.71
CA GLN A 689 2.03 -3.09 6.58
C GLN A 689 2.50 -1.81 5.92
N ILE A 690 2.50 -1.78 4.59
CA ILE A 690 2.84 -0.59 3.82
C ILE A 690 1.83 0.55 4.07
N ILE A 691 2.35 1.77 4.27
CA ILE A 691 1.55 2.99 4.44
C ILE A 691 1.55 3.82 3.14
N TYR A 692 2.66 3.83 2.41
CA TYR A 692 2.69 4.35 1.05
C TYR A 692 1.91 3.44 0.09
N ASN A 693 1.09 4.01 -0.80
CA ASN A 693 0.39 3.25 -1.84
C ASN A 693 1.04 3.48 -3.22
N PRO A 694 1.89 2.55 -3.71
CA PRO A 694 2.55 2.69 -5.01
C PRO A 694 1.59 2.67 -6.20
N ALA A 695 0.40 2.08 -6.08
CA ALA A 695 -0.57 2.02 -7.18
C ALA A 695 -1.24 3.38 -7.45
N THR A 696 -1.32 4.26 -6.45
CA THR A 696 -1.91 5.60 -6.58
C THR A 696 -0.88 6.72 -6.58
N GLY A 697 0.26 6.51 -5.91
CA GLY A 697 1.18 7.57 -5.50
C GLY A 697 0.72 8.30 -4.22
N GLY A 698 -0.27 7.77 -3.51
CA GLY A 698 -0.79 8.34 -2.26
C GLY A 698 -0.20 7.67 -1.01
N CYS A 699 -0.67 8.08 0.16
CA CYS A 699 -0.27 7.55 1.45
C CYS A 699 -1.52 7.32 2.29
N TYR A 700 -1.57 6.24 3.05
CA TYR A 700 -2.65 5.97 3.99
C TYR A 700 -2.60 6.94 5.19
N ASP A 701 -3.74 7.33 5.72
CA ASP A 701 -3.87 8.45 6.68
C ASP A 701 -3.36 8.15 8.10
N GLY A 702 -3.20 6.87 8.45
CA GLY A 702 -2.77 6.51 9.80
C GLY A 702 -2.62 5.01 10.01
N LEU A 703 -1.91 4.68 11.08
CA LEU A 703 -1.62 3.32 11.53
C LEU A 703 -2.19 3.13 12.94
N GLU A 704 -3.27 2.36 13.02
CA GLU A 704 -3.96 2.02 14.26
C GLU A 704 -3.42 0.71 14.86
N GLU A 705 -3.95 0.29 16.01
CA GLU A 705 -3.52 -0.93 16.71
C GLU A 705 -3.55 -2.18 15.82
N ASN A 706 -4.67 -2.40 15.10
CA ASN A 706 -4.92 -3.64 14.36
C ASN A 706 -5.10 -3.41 12.85
N ASN A 707 -5.06 -2.16 12.39
CA ASN A 707 -5.36 -1.83 11.00
C ASN A 707 -4.75 -0.50 10.55
N ILE A 708 -4.64 -0.34 9.23
CA ILE A 708 -4.36 0.96 8.62
C ILE A 708 -5.67 1.71 8.32
N ASN A 709 -5.63 3.04 8.32
CA ASN A 709 -6.70 3.87 7.79
C ASN A 709 -6.56 3.98 6.26
N LEU A 710 -7.50 3.38 5.52
CA LEU A 710 -7.39 3.26 4.06
C LEU A 710 -7.60 4.55 3.26
N ASN A 711 -8.02 5.64 3.91
CA ASN A 711 -8.10 6.93 3.25
C ASN A 711 -6.70 7.43 2.89
N GLN A 712 -6.62 8.17 1.78
CA GLN A 712 -5.40 8.79 1.28
C GLN A 712 -5.65 10.29 1.13
N GLY A 713 -5.77 10.99 2.24
CA GLY A 713 -6.04 12.43 2.33
C GLY A 713 -4.91 13.29 1.79
N ALA A 714 -5.10 14.61 1.82
CA ALA A 714 -4.10 15.56 1.33
C ALA A 714 -2.85 15.57 2.21
N GLU A 715 -3.02 15.71 3.53
CA GLU A 715 -1.90 15.75 4.48
C GLU A 715 -0.98 14.54 4.32
N SER A 716 -1.52 13.33 4.41
CA SER A 716 -0.73 12.09 4.35
C SER A 716 0.03 11.96 3.03
N ALA A 717 -0.63 12.24 1.91
CA ALA A 717 -0.04 12.16 0.57
C ALA A 717 1.14 13.13 0.40
N VAL A 718 0.98 14.38 0.85
CA VAL A 718 2.03 15.40 0.74
C VAL A 718 3.16 15.14 1.74
N CYS A 719 2.84 14.67 2.95
CA CYS A 719 3.82 14.28 3.95
C CYS A 719 4.74 13.17 3.42
N TYR A 720 4.18 12.12 2.83
CA TYR A 720 4.98 11.06 2.20
C TYR A 720 5.88 11.62 1.08
N LEU A 721 5.35 12.42 0.15
CA LEU A 721 6.15 12.96 -0.96
C LEU A 721 7.31 13.80 -0.43
N THR A 722 7.06 14.65 0.56
CA THR A 722 8.08 15.53 1.15
C THR A 722 9.14 14.71 1.89
N ALA A 723 8.74 13.67 2.64
CA ALA A 723 9.67 12.74 3.27
C ALA A 723 10.52 12.01 2.24
N ARG A 724 9.93 11.55 1.12
CA ARG A 724 10.66 10.89 0.04
C ARG A 724 11.64 11.83 -0.63
N LEU A 725 11.28 13.10 -0.84
CA LEU A 725 12.19 14.11 -1.40
C LEU A 725 13.41 14.37 -0.52
N ALA A 726 13.29 14.23 0.81
CA ALA A 726 14.40 14.39 1.76
C ALA A 726 15.36 13.19 1.81
N MET A 727 15.01 12.06 1.17
CA MET A 727 15.85 10.85 1.13
C MET A 727 16.87 10.83 0.00
N ASP A 728 16.76 11.74 -0.97
CA ASP A 728 17.72 11.94 -2.06
C ASP A 728 18.67 13.10 -1.70
#